data_AF-A0A969K4L9-F1
#
_entry.id   AF-A0A969K4L9-F1
#
_cell.length_a   1.000
_cell.length_b   1.000
_cell.length_c   1.000
_cell.angle_alpha   90.00
_cell.angle_beta   90.00
_cell.angle_gamma   90.00
#
_symmetry.space_group_name_H-M   'P 1'
#
loop_
_entity.id
_entity.type
_entity.pdbx_description
1 polymer ?
#
loop_
_entity_poly.entity_id
_entity_poly.type
_entity_poly.pdbx_seq_one_letter_code
_entity_poly.pdbx_strand_id
1 'polypeptide(L)'
;MKAQEVLRRYAAGERDFRRANLRGQSFKGKDLSGADFSEADIRGAKFTNAVLQSTSFIKATAGLQKRWVMAQVILSLVISLLSGVLSGFAGSITAYFFTPEIIQDFTFIPGAVIPVVSTISFVTIIRQGYTIQAFGAIAFAVAGAFAGAVAVAVTVAGTVTVAVAGTVAVAVASAGGGSFAGAFAGAFAFAVAGTVAFAGAITFAFTVAIAFAGAVAVAGTVAVAFTFAGAFAFTGAFAFAVAIAALSVYVTWRTSKGDEKFALVRTFGVAFGAIGGTSFRGADLTTANFTGATLKSTRLIQATLIHTCWADAKRLDRARVRGSILSNAAVRELLTSRNGYSKSYVNANLHSANLTGVNLNEANLKQADLGEALLQNADLRGANLSETLAVGTDFTGAALTGACLQAWNIDHTTKLDQVDCQFVFLLEQPNALGSRERRPHDFNKVFEPGDFAKLYQKIMTTVQLLLRDGINPEAFKAAFERLMQENPEITPDAIQAVERKGNDVLVTLTVPEDADKGKIEREWDEVYQARLEAQKSAALLEAANSHKEDIKEITLAVVSNLSGLLSNFTVNAVSESKAMSDSNNPNTSTGSGSFVNAGNLEMTGSTVNLGEISGNVINTINQLQQSSNPEAAQLADLLQQLQSTIEAEPALTPEDKTEALEQVGTLAKAGQNPQDGTLKKLAATAIKILKGTIASLPSATQTVMEVTKLVGAIATLLAL
;
A
#
# COMPACT_ATOMS: atom_id res chain seq x y z
N MET A 1 32.97 22.63 20.49
CA MET A 1 32.32 22.64 21.81
C MET A 1 32.04 21.19 22.24
N LYS A 2 32.00 20.89 23.55
CA LYS A 2 31.56 19.57 24.05
C LYS A 2 30.03 19.53 24.15
N ALA A 3 29.42 18.35 24.01
CA ALA A 3 27.96 18.16 24.16
C ALA A 3 27.42 18.69 25.49
N GLN A 4 28.14 18.42 26.60
CA GLN A 4 27.76 18.89 27.94
C GLN A 4 27.70 20.42 28.04
N GLU A 5 28.57 21.15 27.34
CA GLU A 5 28.58 22.61 27.36
C GLU A 5 27.43 23.20 26.54
N VAL A 6 27.09 22.61 25.39
CA VAL A 6 25.87 22.96 24.62
C VAL A 6 24.63 22.73 25.50
N LEU A 7 24.53 21.58 26.16
CA LEU A 7 23.37 21.25 27.01
C LEU A 7 23.27 22.15 28.25
N ARG A 8 24.40 22.50 28.89
CA ARG A 8 24.45 23.45 30.02
C ARG A 8 23.97 24.84 29.60
N ARG A 9 24.42 25.31 28.44
CA ARG A 9 24.01 26.59 27.83
C ARG A 9 22.53 26.60 27.44
N TYR A 10 22.06 25.53 26.79
CA TYR A 10 20.66 25.38 26.40
C TYR A 10 19.72 25.39 27.62
N ALA A 11 20.10 24.71 28.71
CA ALA A 11 19.39 24.75 29.98
C ALA A 11 19.41 26.14 30.65
N ALA A 12 20.41 26.98 30.37
CA ALA A 12 20.48 28.38 30.79
C ALA A 12 19.78 29.36 29.82
N GLY A 13 18.99 28.86 28.86
CA GLY A 13 18.23 29.66 27.89
C GLY A 13 18.97 30.02 26.60
N GLU A 14 20.26 29.70 26.46
CA GLU A 14 21.03 29.95 25.23
C GLU A 14 20.45 29.11 24.08
N ARG A 15 20.27 29.72 22.89
CA ARG A 15 19.81 29.01 21.68
C ARG A 15 20.80 29.10 20.52
N ASP A 16 21.68 30.10 20.51
CA ASP A 16 22.69 30.29 19.48
C ASP A 16 23.88 29.34 19.68
N PHE A 17 23.99 28.34 18.82
CA PHE A 17 25.14 27.44 18.71
C PHE A 17 25.72 27.47 17.28
N ARG A 18 25.56 28.60 16.58
CA ARG A 18 25.99 28.76 15.20
C ARG A 18 27.49 28.56 15.06
N ARG A 19 27.91 28.03 13.90
CA ARG A 19 29.30 27.75 13.52
C ARG A 19 30.03 26.79 14.49
N ALA A 20 29.33 26.20 15.46
CA ALA A 20 29.94 25.36 16.48
C ALA A 20 30.51 24.05 15.88
N ASN A 21 31.75 23.73 16.27
CA ASN A 21 32.32 22.42 15.99
C ASN A 21 31.76 21.39 16.99
N LEU A 22 30.80 20.58 16.53
CA LEU A 22 30.06 19.57 17.31
C LEU A 22 30.33 18.14 16.81
N ARG A 23 31.46 17.94 16.12
CA ARG A 23 31.84 16.68 15.48
C ARG A 23 31.82 15.52 16.48
N GLY A 24 30.89 14.58 16.31
CA GLY A 24 30.83 13.36 17.12
C GLY A 24 30.29 13.55 18.53
N GLN A 25 29.79 14.75 18.84
CA GLN A 25 29.08 15.00 20.08
C GLN A 25 27.75 14.23 20.07
N SER A 26 27.27 13.87 21.26
CA SER A 26 26.09 13.02 21.43
C SER A 26 24.99 13.80 22.15
N PHE A 27 23.87 13.95 21.46
CA PHE A 27 22.63 14.59 21.91
C PHE A 27 21.47 13.57 21.88
N LYS A 28 21.79 12.27 21.98
CA LYS A 28 20.80 11.18 21.98
C LYS A 28 19.80 11.38 23.13
N GLY A 29 18.50 11.36 22.85
CA GLY A 29 17.48 11.51 23.89
C GLY A 29 17.51 12.86 24.58
N LYS A 30 17.84 13.93 23.85
CA LYS A 30 17.82 15.31 24.36
C LYS A 30 16.89 16.17 23.52
N ASP A 31 16.16 17.01 24.22
CA ASP A 31 15.47 18.15 23.63
C ASP A 31 16.47 19.28 23.42
N LEU A 32 16.45 19.83 22.21
CA LEU A 32 17.21 20.99 21.75
C LEU A 32 16.33 21.88 20.87
N SER A 33 15.00 21.82 21.04
CA SER A 33 14.03 22.52 20.20
C SER A 33 14.25 24.04 20.21
N GLY A 34 14.06 24.67 19.04
CA GLY A 34 14.37 26.08 18.80
C GLY A 34 15.86 26.45 18.90
N ALA A 35 16.79 25.49 18.97
CA ALA A 35 18.22 25.79 18.90
C ALA A 35 18.67 26.17 17.49
N ASP A 36 19.71 26.98 17.38
CA ASP A 36 20.32 27.40 16.13
C ASP A 36 21.72 26.78 15.97
N PHE A 37 21.81 25.75 15.14
CA PHE A 37 23.07 25.10 14.71
C PHE A 37 23.47 25.53 13.28
N SER A 38 23.05 26.70 12.81
CA SER A 38 23.42 27.19 11.47
C SER A 38 24.95 27.24 11.31
N GLU A 39 25.44 26.82 10.14
CA GLU A 39 26.86 26.71 9.79
C GLU A 39 27.70 25.78 10.69
N ALA A 40 27.10 25.04 11.64
CA ALA A 40 27.81 24.16 12.55
C ALA A 40 28.43 22.92 11.85
N ASP A 41 29.58 22.45 12.35
CA ASP A 41 30.18 21.18 11.91
C ASP A 41 29.68 20.03 12.80
N ILE A 42 28.56 19.45 12.38
CA ILE A 42 27.88 18.33 13.04
C ILE A 42 28.31 16.95 12.51
N ARG A 43 29.47 16.84 11.83
CA ARG A 43 29.95 15.57 11.24
C ARG A 43 30.15 14.47 12.29
N GLY A 44 29.37 13.40 12.16
CA GLY A 44 29.33 12.26 13.07
C GLY A 44 28.54 12.50 14.37
N ALA A 45 27.89 13.66 14.54
CA ALA A 45 27.07 13.95 15.71
C ALA A 45 25.85 13.02 15.80
N LYS A 46 25.44 12.68 17.03
CA LYS A 46 24.36 11.73 17.30
C LYS A 46 23.16 12.45 17.92
N PHE A 47 22.20 12.82 17.09
CA PHE A 47 20.87 13.31 17.47
C PHE A 47 19.82 12.18 17.47
N THR A 48 20.24 10.95 17.81
CA THR A 48 19.36 9.77 17.75
C THR A 48 18.27 9.87 18.83
N ASN A 49 17.00 9.82 18.45
CA ASN A 49 15.87 10.08 19.36
C ASN A 49 15.98 11.44 20.09
N ALA A 50 16.53 12.47 19.42
CA ALA A 50 16.51 13.84 19.93
C ALA A 50 15.20 14.54 19.53
N VAL A 51 14.73 15.48 20.35
CA VAL A 51 13.65 16.42 19.95
C VAL A 51 14.34 17.68 19.42
N LEU A 52 14.06 18.00 18.16
CA LEU A 52 14.69 19.09 17.41
C LEU A 52 13.61 19.92 16.68
N GLN A 53 12.47 20.11 17.34
CA GLN A 53 11.37 20.90 16.77
C GLN A 53 11.85 22.34 16.52
N SER A 54 11.46 22.93 15.39
CA SER A 54 11.84 24.29 14.96
C SER A 54 13.36 24.57 15.00
N THR A 55 14.22 23.55 14.95
CA THR A 55 15.67 23.70 15.10
C THR A 55 16.31 24.11 13.77
N SER A 56 17.19 25.12 13.80
CA SER A 56 17.92 25.55 12.61
C SER A 56 19.21 24.75 12.41
N PHE A 57 19.41 24.29 11.18
CA PHE A 57 20.62 23.68 10.65
C PHE A 57 21.05 24.37 9.34
N ILE A 58 20.66 25.63 9.11
CA ILE A 58 20.93 26.39 7.87
C ILE A 58 22.43 26.35 7.56
N LYS A 59 22.81 25.89 6.36
CA LYS A 59 24.21 25.72 5.90
C LYS A 59 25.08 24.81 6.80
N ALA A 60 24.52 24.08 7.76
CA ALA A 60 25.27 23.17 8.63
C ALA A 60 25.93 22.02 7.83
N THR A 61 27.06 21.52 8.32
CA THR A 61 27.81 20.44 7.67
C THR A 61 27.67 19.13 8.43
N ALA A 62 26.89 18.20 7.88
CA ALA A 62 26.74 16.83 8.37
C ALA A 62 27.60 15.83 7.59
N GLY A 63 27.49 14.54 7.97
CA GLY A 63 28.20 13.42 7.34
C GLY A 63 29.33 12.84 8.17
N LEU A 64 30.36 12.28 7.53
CA LEU A 64 31.45 11.56 8.21
C LEU A 64 32.58 12.47 8.70
N GLN A 65 33.25 12.01 9.76
CA GLN A 65 34.53 12.56 10.23
C GLN A 65 35.70 12.01 9.41
N LYS A 66 36.80 12.77 9.31
CA LYS A 66 38.04 12.34 8.62
C LYS A 66 38.48 10.92 9.04
N ARG A 67 38.49 10.60 10.34
CA ARG A 67 38.83 9.25 10.84
C ARG A 67 37.93 8.12 10.33
N TRP A 68 36.62 8.37 10.16
CA TRP A 68 35.70 7.36 9.62
C TRP A 68 35.88 7.18 8.11
N VAL A 69 36.21 8.26 7.38
CA VAL A 69 36.59 8.16 5.96
C VAL A 69 37.88 7.35 5.82
N MET A 70 38.91 7.62 6.64
CA MET A 70 40.15 6.83 6.63
C MET A 70 39.90 5.36 7.01
N ALA A 71 39.08 5.08 8.03
CA ALA A 71 38.73 3.72 8.41
C ALA A 71 37.99 2.96 7.30
N GLN A 72 37.08 3.63 6.57
CA GLN A 72 36.42 3.04 5.40
C GLN A 72 37.41 2.75 4.26
N VAL A 73 38.35 3.66 3.97
CA VAL A 73 39.40 3.43 2.97
C VAL A 73 40.29 2.26 3.37
N ILE A 74 40.76 2.20 4.62
CA ILE A 74 41.58 1.08 5.12
C ILE A 74 40.80 -0.24 5.04
N LEU A 75 39.53 -0.26 5.43
CA LEU A 75 38.69 -1.46 5.34
C LEU A 75 38.48 -1.91 3.88
N SER A 76 38.26 -0.98 2.94
CA SER A 76 38.20 -1.31 1.51
C SER A 76 39.52 -1.87 0.98
N LEU A 77 40.66 -1.34 1.41
CA LEU A 77 41.99 -1.87 1.05
C LEU A 77 42.22 -3.28 1.61
N VAL A 78 41.85 -3.53 2.87
CA VAL A 78 41.93 -4.86 3.50
C VAL A 78 41.03 -5.87 2.78
N ILE A 79 39.78 -5.50 2.47
CA ILE A 79 38.86 -6.37 1.71
C ILE A 79 39.40 -6.64 0.30
N SER A 80 39.96 -5.64 -0.39
CA SER A 80 40.58 -5.82 -1.71
C SER A 80 41.80 -6.74 -1.66
N LEU A 81 42.63 -6.63 -0.61
CA LEU A 81 43.80 -7.48 -0.42
C LEU A 81 43.39 -8.93 -0.12
N LEU A 82 42.46 -9.14 0.81
CA LEU A 82 41.91 -10.46 1.12
C LEU A 82 41.26 -11.11 -0.10
N SER A 83 40.49 -10.35 -0.89
CA SER A 83 39.89 -10.84 -2.14
C SER A 83 40.95 -11.21 -3.18
N GLY A 84 42.07 -10.48 -3.25
CA GLY A 84 43.21 -10.82 -4.11
C GLY A 84 43.89 -12.12 -3.68
N VAL A 85 44.16 -12.28 -2.39
CA VAL A 85 44.76 -13.50 -1.82
C VAL A 85 43.85 -14.72 -2.00
N LEU A 86 42.54 -14.58 -1.73
CA LEU A 86 41.55 -15.65 -1.94
C LEU A 86 41.43 -16.04 -3.42
N SER A 87 41.45 -15.07 -4.33
CA SER A 87 41.45 -15.33 -5.78
C SER A 87 42.72 -16.04 -6.23
N GLY A 88 43.89 -15.64 -5.70
CA GLY A 88 45.16 -16.34 -5.93
C GLY A 88 45.13 -17.78 -5.44
N PHE A 89 44.66 -18.03 -4.21
CA PHE A 89 44.55 -19.37 -3.63
C PHE A 89 43.59 -20.27 -4.43
N ALA A 90 42.43 -19.75 -4.83
CA ALA A 90 41.49 -20.46 -5.70
C ALA A 90 42.10 -20.77 -7.08
N GLY A 91 42.87 -19.83 -7.64
CA GLY A 91 43.64 -20.00 -8.88
C GLY A 91 44.69 -21.11 -8.76
N SER A 92 45.48 -21.13 -7.69
CA SER A 92 46.49 -22.16 -7.44
C SER A 92 45.88 -23.56 -7.22
N ILE A 93 44.77 -23.65 -6.47
CA ILE A 93 44.03 -24.92 -6.31
C ILE A 93 43.49 -25.41 -7.67
N THR A 94 42.93 -24.50 -8.48
CA THR A 94 42.43 -24.85 -9.82
C THR A 94 43.58 -25.29 -10.74
N ALA A 95 44.72 -24.61 -10.72
CA ALA A 95 45.90 -25.02 -11.48
C ALA A 95 46.40 -26.41 -11.06
N TYR A 96 46.47 -26.68 -9.75
CA TYR A 96 46.91 -27.98 -9.21
C TYR A 96 46.04 -29.16 -9.69
N PHE A 97 44.72 -28.97 -9.82
CA PHE A 97 43.82 -30.01 -10.33
C PHE A 97 43.78 -30.14 -11.86
N PHE A 98 44.21 -29.13 -12.62
CA PHE A 98 44.03 -29.08 -14.08
C PHE A 98 45.33 -28.90 -14.90
N THR A 99 46.52 -28.87 -14.27
CA THR A 99 47.81 -28.87 -14.98
C THR A 99 48.68 -30.05 -14.56
N PRO A 100 49.39 -30.72 -15.51
CA PRO A 100 50.31 -31.80 -15.19
C PRO A 100 51.54 -31.28 -14.41
N GLU A 101 52.16 -32.17 -13.63
CA GLU A 101 53.14 -31.87 -12.58
C GLU A 101 54.31 -30.96 -12.99
N ILE A 102 54.69 -30.96 -14.27
CA ILE A 102 55.84 -30.26 -14.84
C ILE A 102 55.78 -28.72 -14.70
N ILE A 103 54.62 -28.11 -14.42
CA ILE A 103 54.43 -26.64 -14.44
C ILE A 103 54.01 -26.04 -13.08
N GLN A 104 54.09 -26.79 -11.97
CA GLN A 104 53.58 -26.31 -10.67
C GLN A 104 54.33 -25.07 -10.13
N ASP A 105 55.66 -25.03 -10.27
CA ASP A 105 56.54 -23.98 -9.68
C ASP A 105 56.30 -22.55 -10.19
N PHE A 106 55.79 -22.38 -11.42
CA PHE A 106 55.67 -21.06 -12.05
C PHE A 106 54.39 -20.29 -11.67
N THR A 107 53.45 -20.90 -10.95
CA THR A 107 52.10 -20.34 -10.74
C THR A 107 51.99 -19.27 -9.64
N PHE A 108 53.02 -19.08 -8.80
CA PHE A 108 52.94 -18.22 -7.61
C PHE A 108 53.05 -16.70 -7.91
N ILE A 109 53.82 -16.31 -8.94
CA ILE A 109 54.20 -14.91 -9.18
C ILE A 109 53.02 -14.01 -9.64
N PRO A 110 52.12 -14.43 -10.55
CA PRO A 110 51.03 -13.56 -11.04
C PRO A 110 50.07 -13.07 -9.95
N GLY A 111 49.86 -13.86 -8.89
CA GLY A 111 48.94 -13.53 -7.80
C GLY A 111 49.35 -12.30 -6.97
N ALA A 112 50.64 -11.99 -6.92
CA ALA A 112 51.16 -10.89 -6.09
C ALA A 112 51.05 -9.50 -6.74
N VAL A 113 51.06 -9.42 -8.08
CA VAL A 113 51.14 -8.13 -8.80
C VAL A 113 49.77 -7.44 -8.90
N ILE A 114 48.72 -8.22 -9.15
CA ILE A 114 47.34 -7.75 -9.33
C ILE A 114 46.82 -6.89 -8.15
N PRO A 115 46.97 -7.28 -6.86
CA PRO A 115 46.50 -6.45 -5.74
C PRO A 115 47.28 -5.13 -5.60
N VAL A 116 48.56 -5.06 -5.98
CA VAL A 116 49.37 -3.84 -5.90
C VAL A 116 48.89 -2.80 -6.92
N VAL A 117 48.73 -3.20 -8.19
CA VAL A 117 48.23 -2.32 -9.26
C VAL A 117 46.81 -1.84 -8.94
N SER A 118 45.93 -2.73 -8.48
CA SER A 118 44.56 -2.40 -8.06
C SER A 118 44.53 -1.38 -6.91
N THR A 119 45.40 -1.55 -5.91
CA THR A 119 45.55 -0.64 -4.77
C THR A 119 45.97 0.76 -5.21
N ILE A 120 46.98 0.88 -6.08
CA ILE A 120 47.47 2.16 -6.58
C ILE A 120 46.38 2.89 -7.37
N SER A 121 45.68 2.21 -8.27
CA SER A 121 44.58 2.80 -9.05
C SER A 121 43.45 3.32 -8.16
N PHE A 122 43.06 2.56 -7.12
CA PHE A 122 41.98 2.94 -6.22
C PHE A 122 42.33 4.15 -5.32
N VAL A 123 43.59 4.25 -4.87
CA VAL A 123 44.09 5.41 -4.11
C VAL A 123 44.02 6.70 -4.94
N THR A 124 44.32 6.64 -6.24
CA THR A 124 44.23 7.80 -7.15
C THR A 124 42.78 8.29 -7.32
N ILE A 125 41.85 7.36 -7.53
CA ILE A 125 40.40 7.64 -7.68
C ILE A 125 39.85 8.37 -6.43
N ILE A 126 40.27 7.96 -5.23
CA ILE A 126 39.84 8.58 -3.97
C ILE A 126 40.50 9.95 -3.72
N ARG A 127 41.74 10.16 -4.18
CA ARG A 127 42.49 11.42 -3.96
C ARG A 127 42.04 12.59 -4.83
N GLN A 128 41.65 12.37 -6.09
CA GLN A 128 41.37 13.48 -7.03
C GLN A 128 39.92 14.00 -7.03
N GLY A 129 38.98 13.35 -6.33
CA GLY A 129 37.68 13.96 -6.05
C GLY A 129 36.70 14.08 -7.23
N TYR A 130 36.64 13.07 -8.10
CA TYR A 130 35.66 12.94 -9.20
C TYR A 130 35.73 14.02 -10.31
N THR A 131 36.90 14.24 -10.90
CA THR A 131 37.01 14.80 -12.26
C THR A 131 37.19 13.68 -13.29
N ILE A 132 36.43 13.73 -14.39
CA ILE A 132 36.21 12.57 -15.27
C ILE A 132 37.44 12.23 -16.15
N GLN A 133 38.32 13.21 -16.40
CA GLN A 133 39.45 13.10 -17.33
C GLN A 133 40.53 12.08 -16.90
N ALA A 134 40.61 11.71 -15.62
CA ALA A 134 41.62 10.77 -15.12
C ALA A 134 41.44 9.31 -15.60
N PHE A 135 40.25 8.92 -16.07
CA PHE A 135 39.95 7.53 -16.42
C PHE A 135 40.74 6.98 -17.62
N GLY A 136 41.04 7.81 -18.62
CA GLY A 136 41.73 7.36 -19.85
C GLY A 136 43.14 6.83 -19.61
N ALA A 137 43.92 7.53 -18.79
CA ALA A 137 45.28 7.13 -18.45
C ALA A 137 45.34 5.82 -17.62
N ILE A 138 44.35 5.59 -16.75
CA ILE A 138 44.30 4.41 -15.89
C ILE A 138 43.99 3.14 -16.71
N ALA A 139 43.08 3.23 -17.70
CA ALA A 139 42.80 2.12 -18.61
C ALA A 139 44.05 1.70 -19.41
N PHE A 140 44.81 2.67 -19.93
CA PHE A 140 46.08 2.41 -20.61
C PHE A 140 47.15 1.80 -19.68
N ALA A 141 47.25 2.26 -18.44
CA ALA A 141 48.23 1.73 -17.48
C ALA A 141 47.94 0.26 -17.10
N VAL A 142 46.67 -0.10 -16.88
CA VAL A 142 46.28 -1.50 -16.57
C VAL A 142 46.49 -2.40 -17.78
N ALA A 143 46.14 -1.95 -18.99
CA ALA A 143 46.39 -2.69 -20.22
C ALA A 143 47.90 -2.90 -20.48
N GLY A 144 48.71 -1.85 -20.31
CA GLY A 144 50.17 -1.91 -20.51
C GLY A 144 50.87 -2.84 -19.52
N ALA A 145 50.48 -2.82 -18.24
CA ALA A 145 51.01 -3.72 -17.23
C ALA A 145 50.69 -5.20 -17.54
N PHE A 146 49.50 -5.49 -18.05
CA PHE A 146 49.10 -6.85 -18.42
C PHE A 146 49.81 -7.32 -19.71
N ALA A 147 49.93 -6.44 -20.71
CA ALA A 147 50.64 -6.73 -21.95
C ALA A 147 52.14 -7.03 -21.70
N GLY A 148 52.79 -6.26 -20.81
CA GLY A 148 54.19 -6.50 -20.42
C GLY A 148 54.40 -7.85 -19.75
N ALA A 149 53.49 -8.26 -18.86
CA ALA A 149 53.56 -9.57 -18.20
C ALA A 149 53.40 -10.75 -19.19
N VAL A 150 52.52 -10.62 -20.18
CA VAL A 150 52.33 -11.64 -21.23
C VAL A 150 53.51 -11.69 -22.20
N ALA A 151 54.09 -10.55 -22.58
CA ALA A 151 55.23 -10.50 -23.50
C ALA A 151 56.47 -11.25 -22.97
N VAL A 152 56.73 -11.19 -21.66
CA VAL A 152 57.84 -11.93 -21.01
C VAL A 152 57.61 -13.45 -21.03
N ALA A 153 56.35 -13.91 -20.97
CA ALA A 153 56.04 -15.35 -21.07
C ALA A 153 56.20 -15.90 -22.51
N VAL A 154 55.93 -15.09 -23.54
CA VAL A 154 55.97 -15.52 -24.95
C VAL A 154 57.40 -15.71 -25.47
N THR A 155 58.38 -14.97 -24.96
CA THR A 155 59.77 -15.01 -25.47
C THR A 155 60.58 -16.25 -25.09
N VAL A 156 60.12 -17.05 -24.12
CA VAL A 156 60.83 -18.26 -23.65
C VAL A 156 60.36 -19.54 -24.38
N ALA A 157 59.22 -19.49 -25.07
CA ALA A 157 58.51 -20.67 -25.55
C ALA A 157 58.83 -21.12 -27.00
N GLY A 158 59.96 -20.72 -27.59
CA GLY A 158 60.15 -20.91 -29.04
C GLY A 158 61.57 -20.97 -29.61
N THR A 159 62.24 -22.12 -29.49
CA THR A 159 63.22 -22.59 -30.50
C THR A 159 63.41 -24.13 -30.52
N VAL A 160 63.12 -24.74 -31.68
CA VAL A 160 63.92 -25.78 -32.37
C VAL A 160 64.26 -27.12 -31.64
N THR A 161 63.31 -28.06 -31.72
CA THR A 161 63.40 -29.42 -32.32
C THR A 161 64.70 -30.27 -32.36
N VAL A 162 64.52 -31.60 -32.21
CA VAL A 162 65.30 -32.78 -32.73
C VAL A 162 66.39 -33.45 -31.83
N ALA A 163 65.99 -34.60 -31.26
CA ALA A 163 66.65 -35.94 -31.21
C ALA A 163 68.07 -36.23 -30.62
N VAL A 164 68.07 -37.24 -29.72
CA VAL A 164 69.06 -38.36 -29.56
C VAL A 164 70.37 -38.16 -28.77
N ALA A 165 70.77 -39.23 -28.04
CA ALA A 165 72.01 -39.50 -27.28
C ALA A 165 72.31 -38.59 -26.06
N GLY A 166 72.50 -39.04 -24.82
CA GLY A 166 72.94 -40.34 -24.29
C GLY A 166 74.15 -40.13 -23.35
N THR A 167 74.15 -40.74 -22.15
CA THR A 167 75.28 -40.84 -21.16
C THR A 167 75.73 -39.53 -20.45
N VAL A 168 76.24 -39.52 -19.22
CA VAL A 168 76.31 -40.54 -18.14
C VAL A 168 76.24 -39.85 -16.75
N ALA A 169 75.89 -40.59 -15.70
CA ALA A 169 75.68 -40.06 -14.34
C ALA A 169 76.91 -40.18 -13.41
N VAL A 170 76.95 -39.36 -12.36
CA VAL A 170 77.48 -39.68 -11.01
C VAL A 170 76.57 -39.00 -9.97
N ALA A 171 76.35 -39.65 -8.82
CA ALA A 171 75.63 -39.09 -7.68
C ALA A 171 76.49 -39.14 -6.41
N VAL A 172 76.26 -38.23 -5.46
CA VAL A 172 76.59 -38.36 -4.02
C VAL A 172 75.85 -37.26 -3.24
N ALA A 173 75.57 -37.48 -1.95
CA ALA A 173 74.79 -36.58 -1.10
C ALA A 173 75.55 -36.08 0.14
N SER A 174 75.21 -34.87 0.60
CA SER A 174 75.39 -34.34 1.97
C SER A 174 74.87 -32.88 2.02
N ALA A 175 74.62 -32.21 3.14
CA ALA A 175 74.06 -32.53 4.48
C ALA A 175 74.44 -31.37 5.43
N GLY A 176 73.45 -30.77 6.12
CA GLY A 176 73.66 -29.85 7.26
C GLY A 176 73.59 -28.35 6.97
N GLY A 177 72.98 -27.56 7.88
CA GLY A 177 73.02 -26.08 7.82
C GLY A 177 71.89 -25.29 8.49
N GLY A 178 71.91 -25.16 9.83
CA GLY A 178 71.57 -23.92 10.57
C GLY A 178 70.21 -23.20 10.37
N SER A 179 69.23 -23.55 11.21
CA SER A 179 68.39 -22.64 12.02
C SER A 179 67.97 -21.23 11.52
N PHE A 180 66.64 -21.01 11.50
CA PHE A 180 66.04 -19.93 12.31
C PHE A 180 64.71 -20.43 12.93
N ALA A 181 64.31 -19.90 14.08
CA ALA A 181 63.26 -20.50 14.90
C ALA A 181 62.19 -19.49 15.38
N GLY A 182 61.01 -20.00 15.73
CA GLY A 182 60.06 -19.32 16.61
C GLY A 182 58.65 -19.10 16.05
N ALA A 183 57.65 -19.47 16.86
CA ALA A 183 56.26 -19.01 16.82
C ALA A 183 55.49 -19.05 15.47
N PHE A 184 54.80 -20.17 15.21
CA PHE A 184 53.33 -20.11 14.98
C PHE A 184 52.55 -21.43 15.22
N ALA A 185 53.13 -22.41 15.92
CA ALA A 185 52.51 -23.72 16.22
C ALA A 185 51.30 -23.69 17.18
N GLY A 186 50.73 -22.51 17.49
CA GLY A 186 49.67 -22.31 18.48
C GLY A 186 48.25 -22.06 17.92
N ALA A 187 48.06 -22.04 16.60
CA ALA A 187 46.81 -21.59 15.98
C ALA A 187 45.99 -22.68 15.24
N PHE A 188 46.52 -23.90 15.06
CA PHE A 188 45.92 -24.90 14.18
C PHE A 188 44.93 -25.88 14.86
N ALA A 189 44.64 -25.70 16.15
CA ALA A 189 43.83 -26.63 16.95
C ALA A 189 42.34 -26.25 17.11
N PHE A 190 41.92 -25.05 16.67
CA PHE A 190 40.55 -24.55 16.92
C PHE A 190 39.84 -23.98 15.67
N ALA A 191 40.15 -24.53 14.48
CA ALA A 191 39.51 -24.15 13.21
C ALA A 191 38.52 -25.19 12.63
N VAL A 192 38.29 -26.31 13.33
CA VAL A 192 37.46 -27.44 12.83
C VAL A 192 36.08 -27.54 13.51
N ALA A 193 35.89 -26.88 14.67
CA ALA A 193 34.65 -26.96 15.47
C ALA A 193 33.70 -25.75 15.30
N GLY A 194 33.88 -24.92 14.27
CA GLY A 194 33.09 -23.68 14.04
C GLY A 194 32.33 -23.63 12.71
N THR A 195 32.33 -24.72 11.94
CA THR A 195 31.96 -24.74 10.51
C THR A 195 30.47 -24.70 10.19
N VAL A 196 29.59 -24.75 11.20
CA VAL A 196 28.12 -24.87 11.01
C VAL A 196 27.37 -23.53 11.23
N ALA A 197 27.97 -22.55 11.92
CA ALA A 197 27.26 -21.34 12.35
C ALA A 197 27.31 -20.13 11.40
N PHE A 198 28.16 -20.14 10.36
CA PHE A 198 28.38 -18.95 9.49
C PHE A 198 28.38 -19.22 7.97
N ALA A 199 28.08 -20.44 7.53
CA ALA A 199 28.04 -20.79 6.10
C ALA A 199 26.88 -20.13 5.33
N GLY A 200 25.77 -19.79 6.00
CA GLY A 200 24.57 -19.24 5.35
C GLY A 200 24.65 -17.77 4.91
N ALA A 201 25.65 -17.00 5.36
CA ALA A 201 25.75 -15.57 5.07
C ALA A 201 26.58 -15.24 3.81
N ILE A 202 27.58 -16.08 3.48
CA ILE A 202 28.51 -15.84 2.37
C ILE A 202 28.02 -16.50 1.07
N THR A 203 27.35 -17.64 1.17
CA THR A 203 26.66 -18.28 0.03
C THR A 203 25.62 -17.36 -0.61
N PHE A 204 24.86 -16.60 0.20
CA PHE A 204 23.88 -15.63 -0.29
C PHE A 204 24.50 -14.47 -1.09
N ALA A 205 25.76 -14.10 -0.81
CA ALA A 205 26.45 -13.07 -1.59
C ALA A 205 26.88 -13.60 -2.98
N PHE A 206 27.27 -14.87 -3.09
CA PHE A 206 27.66 -15.49 -4.35
C PHE A 206 26.47 -15.91 -5.21
N THR A 207 25.37 -16.40 -4.63
CA THR A 207 24.17 -16.74 -5.40
C THR A 207 23.49 -15.50 -5.98
N VAL A 208 23.46 -14.37 -5.27
CA VAL A 208 22.92 -13.10 -5.79
C VAL A 208 23.77 -12.54 -6.95
N ALA A 209 25.08 -12.79 -6.96
CA ALA A 209 25.96 -12.41 -8.08
C ALA A 209 25.65 -13.21 -9.36
N ILE A 210 25.27 -14.49 -9.23
CA ILE A 210 24.88 -15.35 -10.36
C ILE A 210 23.42 -15.06 -10.78
N ALA A 211 22.52 -14.78 -9.83
CA ALA A 211 21.12 -14.47 -10.12
C ALA A 211 20.94 -13.22 -11.01
N PHE A 212 21.84 -12.23 -10.92
CA PHE A 212 21.79 -11.04 -11.77
C PHE A 212 22.31 -11.23 -13.21
N ALA A 213 22.65 -12.46 -13.61
CA ALA A 213 22.76 -12.85 -15.02
C ALA A 213 21.42 -13.33 -15.63
N GLY A 214 20.39 -13.57 -14.81
CA GLY A 214 19.09 -14.14 -15.22
C GLY A 214 18.12 -13.14 -15.87
N ALA A 215 18.55 -12.39 -16.88
CA ALA A 215 17.73 -11.34 -17.51
C ALA A 215 17.71 -11.32 -19.07
N VAL A 216 18.41 -12.24 -19.74
CA VAL A 216 18.26 -12.49 -21.19
C VAL A 216 18.32 -14.01 -21.44
N ALA A 217 17.19 -14.69 -21.26
CA ALA A 217 17.03 -16.13 -21.54
C ALA A 217 15.56 -16.49 -21.81
N VAL A 218 15.03 -16.06 -22.95
CA VAL A 218 13.82 -16.66 -23.54
C VAL A 218 14.27 -17.61 -24.65
N ALA A 219 13.69 -18.82 -24.66
CA ALA A 219 14.03 -19.96 -25.51
C ALA A 219 15.44 -20.57 -25.28
N GLY A 220 15.59 -21.89 -25.48
CA GLY A 220 16.87 -22.40 -26.00
C GLY A 220 17.50 -23.69 -25.49
N THR A 221 16.96 -24.41 -24.50
CA THR A 221 17.29 -25.84 -24.21
C THR A 221 18.75 -26.25 -23.87
N VAL A 222 18.89 -27.52 -23.46
CA VAL A 222 20.11 -28.35 -23.32
C VAL A 222 21.12 -27.97 -22.22
N ALA A 223 21.20 -28.81 -21.19
CA ALA A 223 22.39 -28.92 -20.36
C ALA A 223 23.49 -29.70 -21.12
N VAL A 224 24.58 -29.04 -21.49
CA VAL A 224 25.76 -29.68 -22.10
C VAL A 224 26.93 -29.61 -21.11
N ALA A 225 27.50 -30.76 -20.77
CA ALA A 225 28.73 -30.82 -20.00
C ALA A 225 29.92 -30.39 -20.87
N PHE A 226 30.64 -29.34 -20.46
CA PHE A 226 31.82 -28.84 -21.19
C PHE A 226 33.07 -29.67 -20.89
N THR A 227 33.10 -30.90 -21.40
CA THR A 227 34.34 -31.68 -21.55
C THR A 227 34.93 -31.44 -22.94
N PHE A 228 35.86 -30.49 -23.06
CA PHE A 228 36.72 -30.39 -24.25
C PHE A 228 38.16 -30.07 -23.86
N ALA A 229 39.09 -30.88 -24.38
CA ALA A 229 40.52 -30.72 -24.18
C ALA A 229 41.16 -29.92 -25.33
N GLY A 230 42.28 -29.25 -25.05
CA GLY A 230 43.19 -28.71 -26.07
C GLY A 230 43.22 -27.19 -26.21
N ALA A 231 44.41 -26.63 -25.96
CA ALA A 231 44.97 -25.38 -26.51
C ALA A 231 44.27 -24.01 -26.31
N PHE A 232 42.96 -23.90 -26.06
CA PHE A 232 42.24 -22.60 -26.08
C PHE A 232 41.76 -22.07 -24.71
N ALA A 233 42.05 -22.74 -23.60
CA ALA A 233 41.51 -22.39 -22.27
C ALA A 233 41.91 -20.99 -21.75
N PHE A 234 43.09 -20.48 -22.09
CA PHE A 234 43.64 -19.27 -21.46
C PHE A 234 43.05 -17.94 -21.98
N THR A 235 42.68 -17.85 -23.25
CA THR A 235 42.10 -16.63 -23.83
C THR A 235 40.68 -16.37 -23.31
N GLY A 236 39.87 -17.43 -23.13
CA GLY A 236 38.53 -17.33 -22.57
C GLY A 236 38.51 -16.82 -21.13
N ALA A 237 39.39 -17.34 -20.27
CA ALA A 237 39.48 -16.93 -18.86
C ALA A 237 39.86 -15.45 -18.70
N PHE A 238 40.81 -14.94 -19.49
CA PHE A 238 41.17 -13.53 -19.49
C PHE A 238 40.01 -12.64 -19.97
N ALA A 239 39.37 -13.00 -21.09
CA ALA A 239 38.21 -12.27 -21.62
C ALA A 239 37.06 -12.21 -20.61
N PHE A 240 36.79 -13.30 -19.89
CA PHE A 240 35.75 -13.37 -18.85
C PHE A 240 36.07 -12.49 -17.62
N ALA A 241 37.33 -12.50 -17.15
CA ALA A 241 37.77 -11.62 -16.05
C ALA A 241 37.67 -10.14 -16.43
N VAL A 242 38.07 -9.78 -17.66
CA VAL A 242 37.93 -8.41 -18.20
C VAL A 242 36.46 -8.02 -18.35
N ALA A 243 35.59 -8.94 -18.79
CA ALA A 243 34.15 -8.69 -18.89
C ALA A 243 33.49 -8.43 -17.52
N ILE A 244 33.85 -9.19 -16.48
CA ILE A 244 33.36 -8.96 -15.10
C ILE A 244 33.88 -7.63 -14.55
N ALA A 245 35.14 -7.27 -14.81
CA ALA A 245 35.69 -5.97 -14.41
C ALA A 245 34.97 -4.81 -15.11
N ALA A 246 34.76 -4.90 -16.43
CA ALA A 246 34.04 -3.92 -17.22
C ALA A 246 32.58 -3.78 -16.77
N LEU A 247 31.89 -4.90 -16.50
CA LEU A 247 30.53 -4.91 -15.96
C LEU A 247 30.48 -4.24 -14.58
N SER A 248 31.45 -4.53 -13.70
CA SER A 248 31.54 -3.92 -12.36
C SER A 248 31.74 -2.40 -12.43
N VAL A 249 32.57 -1.91 -13.36
CA VAL A 249 32.75 -0.48 -13.65
C VAL A 249 31.47 0.13 -14.23
N TYR A 250 30.81 -0.54 -15.17
CA TYR A 250 29.54 -0.09 -15.77
C TYR A 250 28.43 0.03 -14.71
N VAL A 251 28.21 -1.01 -13.90
CA VAL A 251 27.25 -1.02 -12.79
C VAL A 251 27.56 0.13 -11.81
N THR A 252 28.82 0.31 -11.42
CA THR A 252 29.24 1.40 -10.54
C THR A 252 28.96 2.77 -11.15
N TRP A 253 29.22 2.96 -12.44
CA TRP A 253 28.97 4.20 -13.17
C TRP A 253 27.48 4.51 -13.29
N ARG A 254 26.65 3.55 -13.71
CA ARG A 254 25.17 3.69 -13.75
C ARG A 254 24.59 3.99 -12.37
N THR A 255 25.05 3.27 -11.34
CA THR A 255 24.71 3.51 -9.92
C THR A 255 25.08 4.94 -9.49
N SER A 256 26.24 5.45 -9.91
CA SER A 256 26.70 6.80 -9.57
C SER A 256 25.83 7.91 -10.18
N LYS A 257 25.34 7.69 -11.41
CA LYS A 257 24.43 8.56 -12.16
C LYS A 257 22.95 8.46 -11.72
N GLY A 258 22.61 7.56 -10.80
CA GLY A 258 21.27 7.47 -10.24
C GLY A 258 20.28 6.57 -11.00
N ASP A 259 20.77 5.70 -11.89
CA ASP A 259 19.93 4.72 -12.60
C ASP A 259 19.13 3.83 -11.61
N GLU A 260 17.83 3.71 -11.86
CA GLU A 260 16.91 2.95 -11.01
C GLU A 260 17.14 1.44 -11.10
N LYS A 261 17.64 0.93 -12.23
CA LYS A 261 18.01 -0.49 -12.40
C LYS A 261 19.06 -0.95 -11.38
N PHE A 262 19.80 -0.01 -10.79
CA PHE A 262 20.81 -0.26 -9.76
C PHE A 262 20.47 0.40 -8.41
N ALA A 263 19.19 0.72 -8.17
CA ALA A 263 18.73 1.34 -6.92
C ALA A 263 19.04 0.51 -5.66
N LEU A 264 19.08 -0.82 -5.77
CA LEU A 264 19.49 -1.72 -4.68
C LEU A 264 20.98 -1.53 -4.33
N VAL A 265 21.87 -1.54 -5.33
CA VAL A 265 23.32 -1.30 -5.16
C VAL A 265 23.56 0.11 -4.59
N ARG A 266 22.86 1.11 -5.12
CA ARG A 266 22.84 2.49 -4.59
C ARG A 266 22.45 2.53 -3.11
N THR A 267 21.42 1.78 -2.73
CA THR A 267 20.91 1.72 -1.36
C THR A 267 21.92 1.09 -0.40
N PHE A 268 22.59 0.00 -0.77
CA PHE A 268 23.67 -0.59 0.04
C PHE A 268 24.89 0.34 0.14
N GLY A 269 25.30 0.98 -0.96
CA GLY A 269 26.40 1.95 -0.97
C GLY A 269 26.15 3.15 -0.05
N VAL A 270 24.93 3.71 -0.05
CA VAL A 270 24.52 4.77 0.88
C VAL A 270 24.33 4.23 2.31
N ALA A 271 23.88 2.98 2.48
CA ALA A 271 23.71 2.35 3.78
C ALA A 271 25.03 2.20 4.53
N PHE A 272 26.07 1.71 3.84
CA PHE A 272 27.44 1.57 4.33
C PHE A 272 28.15 2.94 4.43
N GLY A 273 27.99 3.79 3.41
CA GLY A 273 28.58 5.12 3.34
C GLY A 273 28.12 6.11 4.42
N ALA A 274 27.07 5.79 5.19
CA ALA A 274 26.60 6.56 6.35
C ALA A 274 26.95 5.94 7.72
N ILE A 275 27.74 4.87 7.77
CA ILE A 275 28.34 4.35 9.00
C ILE A 275 29.34 5.39 9.54
N GLY A 276 29.26 5.70 10.84
CA GLY A 276 30.06 6.78 11.46
C GLY A 276 29.64 8.21 11.07
N GLY A 277 28.61 8.37 10.24
CA GLY A 277 28.02 9.66 9.86
C GLY A 277 27.04 10.23 10.88
N THR A 278 26.70 11.51 10.69
CA THR A 278 25.68 12.22 11.47
C THR A 278 24.35 11.47 11.46
N SER A 279 23.63 11.45 12.58
CA SER A 279 22.39 10.69 12.69
C SER A 279 21.30 11.38 13.48
N PHE A 280 20.18 11.59 12.77
CA PHE A 280 18.88 12.00 13.26
C PHE A 280 17.91 10.79 13.29
N ARG A 281 18.41 9.55 13.48
CA ARG A 281 17.54 8.36 13.49
C ARG A 281 16.56 8.46 14.65
N GLY A 282 15.26 8.33 14.41
CA GLY A 282 14.26 8.45 15.48
C GLY A 282 14.10 9.87 16.02
N ALA A 283 14.74 10.88 15.39
CA ALA A 283 14.66 12.26 15.85
C ALA A 283 13.37 12.92 15.36
N ASP A 284 12.80 13.79 16.19
CA ASP A 284 11.74 14.69 15.75
C ASP A 284 12.37 15.93 15.11
N LEU A 285 12.16 16.12 13.81
CA LEU A 285 12.62 17.27 13.02
C LEU A 285 11.43 18.14 12.57
N THR A 286 10.29 18.07 13.26
CA THR A 286 9.09 18.86 12.95
C THR A 286 9.42 20.36 12.87
N THR A 287 9.06 21.02 11.77
CA THR A 287 9.42 22.42 11.42
C THR A 287 10.92 22.77 11.39
N ALA A 288 11.84 21.80 11.50
CA ALA A 288 13.28 22.06 11.47
C ALA A 288 13.74 22.57 10.09
N ASN A 289 14.83 23.34 10.07
CA ASN A 289 15.29 24.04 8.86
C ASN A 289 16.70 23.58 8.42
N PHE A 290 16.80 22.92 7.26
CA PHE A 290 18.06 22.46 6.67
C PHE A 290 18.50 23.30 5.45
N THR A 291 18.07 24.56 5.32
CA THR A 291 18.32 25.36 4.10
C THR A 291 19.82 25.46 3.78
N GLY A 292 20.22 25.00 2.59
CA GLY A 292 21.61 24.98 2.14
C GLY A 292 22.56 24.01 2.89
N ALA A 293 22.06 23.21 3.84
CA ALA A 293 22.86 22.30 4.67
C ALA A 293 23.46 21.15 3.84
N THR A 294 24.65 20.66 4.21
CA THR A 294 25.28 19.52 3.53
C THR A 294 25.01 18.22 4.27
N LEU A 295 24.24 17.32 3.66
CA LEU A 295 23.67 16.13 4.30
C LEU A 295 24.22 14.78 3.81
N LYS A 296 25.29 14.78 2.99
CA LYS A 296 26.00 13.54 2.56
C LYS A 296 26.25 12.61 3.75
N SER A 297 25.94 11.32 3.58
CA SER A 297 26.21 10.28 4.59
C SER A 297 25.49 10.48 5.93
N THR A 298 24.37 11.19 5.95
CA THR A 298 23.52 11.38 7.14
C THR A 298 22.48 10.26 7.26
N ARG A 299 21.99 9.98 8.47
CA ARG A 299 20.93 9.00 8.72
C ARG A 299 19.65 9.66 9.26
N LEU A 300 18.59 9.64 8.46
CA LEU A 300 17.24 10.20 8.69
C LEU A 300 16.15 9.11 8.81
N ILE A 301 16.54 7.83 8.86
CA ILE A 301 15.62 6.68 9.03
C ILE A 301 14.80 6.85 10.31
N GLN A 302 13.47 6.69 10.21
CA GLN A 302 12.51 6.85 11.32
C GLN A 302 12.52 8.26 11.96
N ALA A 303 12.97 9.30 11.26
CA ALA A 303 12.82 10.68 11.73
C ALA A 303 11.43 11.23 11.36
N THR A 304 10.81 12.01 12.25
CA THR A 304 9.60 12.78 11.93
C THR A 304 10.01 13.99 11.11
N LEU A 305 9.48 14.13 9.89
CA LEU A 305 9.89 15.19 8.94
C LEU A 305 8.76 16.19 8.63
N ILE A 306 7.78 16.31 9.53
CA ILE A 306 6.61 17.19 9.40
C ILE A 306 7.09 18.63 9.21
N HIS A 307 6.68 19.26 8.11
CA HIS A 307 6.99 20.64 7.76
C HIS A 307 8.50 20.99 7.72
N THR A 308 9.40 20.01 7.70
CA THR A 308 10.85 20.24 7.66
C THR A 308 11.28 20.89 6.35
N CYS A 309 12.01 22.01 6.40
CA CYS A 309 12.48 22.71 5.20
C CYS A 309 13.80 22.13 4.66
N TRP A 310 13.85 21.85 3.35
CA TRP A 310 14.99 21.24 2.66
C TRP A 310 15.59 22.10 1.53
N ALA A 311 15.17 23.36 1.35
CA ALA A 311 15.62 24.22 0.25
C ALA A 311 17.15 24.28 0.13
N ASP A 312 17.71 24.15 -1.07
CA ASP A 312 19.16 24.07 -1.34
C ASP A 312 19.94 22.96 -0.61
N ALA A 313 19.30 21.99 0.06
CA ALA A 313 20.00 21.00 0.88
C ALA A 313 20.88 20.05 0.05
N LYS A 314 22.19 20.09 0.31
CA LYS A 314 23.23 19.57 -0.58
C LYS A 314 23.55 18.11 -0.27
N ARG A 315 23.54 17.28 -1.31
CA ARG A 315 23.87 15.84 -1.25
C ARG A 315 22.91 14.99 -0.40
N LEU A 316 21.63 15.38 -0.35
CA LEU A 316 20.56 14.64 0.32
C LEU A 316 20.27 13.27 -0.35
N ASP A 317 20.58 13.15 -1.65
CA ASP A 317 20.65 11.89 -2.41
C ASP A 317 21.64 10.86 -1.85
N ARG A 318 22.61 11.30 -1.03
CA ARG A 318 23.58 10.44 -0.34
C ARG A 318 23.28 10.27 1.16
N ALA A 319 22.07 10.58 1.61
CA ALA A 319 21.59 10.31 2.97
C ALA A 319 20.72 9.04 3.02
N ARG A 320 20.68 8.37 4.17
CA ARG A 320 19.76 7.25 4.42
C ARG A 320 18.40 7.79 4.83
N VAL A 321 17.46 7.83 3.88
CA VAL A 321 16.12 8.46 3.99
C VAL A 321 14.94 7.48 3.89
N ARG A 322 15.19 6.16 3.73
CA ARG A 322 14.14 5.13 3.59
C ARG A 322 13.12 5.20 4.74
N GLY A 323 11.84 5.22 4.39
CA GLY A 323 10.72 5.28 5.34
C GLY A 323 10.35 6.71 5.74
N SER A 324 10.42 7.63 4.78
CA SER A 324 10.00 9.05 4.91
C SER A 324 9.68 9.62 3.51
N ILE A 325 9.03 10.79 3.45
CA ILE A 325 8.72 11.53 2.20
C ILE A 325 9.93 11.66 1.26
N LEU A 326 11.14 11.81 1.83
CA LEU A 326 12.40 11.91 1.10
C LEU A 326 12.84 10.63 0.39
N SER A 327 12.08 9.53 0.49
CA SER A 327 12.39 8.26 -0.20
C SER A 327 12.23 8.40 -1.71
N ASN A 328 11.11 8.98 -2.17
CA ASN A 328 10.84 9.27 -3.57
C ASN A 328 11.87 10.28 -4.11
N ALA A 329 12.42 10.02 -5.30
CA ALA A 329 13.46 10.85 -5.89
C ALA A 329 12.94 12.21 -6.37
N ALA A 330 11.77 12.24 -7.01
CA ALA A 330 11.14 13.47 -7.51
C ALA A 330 10.69 14.36 -6.34
N VAL A 331 10.09 13.78 -5.29
CA VAL A 331 9.71 14.52 -4.06
C VAL A 331 10.95 15.12 -3.38
N ARG A 332 12.03 14.34 -3.23
CA ARG A 332 13.29 14.83 -2.67
C ARG A 332 13.93 15.93 -3.54
N GLU A 333 13.76 15.88 -4.86
CA GLU A 333 14.18 16.96 -5.75
C GLU A 333 13.31 18.22 -5.53
N LEU A 334 11.98 18.11 -5.61
CA LEU A 334 11.03 19.21 -5.38
C LEU A 334 11.30 19.97 -4.08
N LEU A 335 11.46 19.24 -2.98
CA LEU A 335 11.70 19.81 -1.65
C LEU A 335 13.05 20.54 -1.54
N THR A 336 14.04 20.18 -2.37
CA THR A 336 15.40 20.77 -2.35
C THR A 336 15.60 21.86 -3.39
N SER A 337 15.07 21.70 -4.62
CA SER A 337 15.14 22.71 -5.69
C SER A 337 14.12 23.83 -5.56
N ARG A 338 13.05 23.59 -4.79
CA ARG A 338 11.80 24.40 -4.77
C ARG A 338 11.17 24.59 -6.16
N ASN A 339 11.48 23.70 -7.11
CA ASN A 339 11.04 23.79 -8.50
C ASN A 339 10.64 22.42 -9.08
N GLY A 340 9.32 22.29 -9.28
CA GLY A 340 8.63 21.22 -9.98
C GLY A 340 7.88 21.66 -11.24
N TYR A 341 8.24 22.80 -11.86
CA TYR A 341 7.58 23.30 -13.08
C TYR A 341 7.43 22.22 -14.16
N SER A 342 6.20 22.01 -14.63
CA SER A 342 5.82 21.02 -15.65
C SER A 342 6.30 19.58 -15.35
N LYS A 343 6.50 19.21 -14.07
CA LYS A 343 6.89 17.85 -13.63
C LYS A 343 5.70 17.04 -13.10
N SER A 344 5.85 15.71 -13.14
CA SER A 344 4.86 14.77 -12.61
C SER A 344 5.20 14.33 -11.18
N TYR A 345 4.19 14.40 -10.32
CA TYR A 345 4.12 13.95 -8.93
C TYR A 345 2.85 13.09 -8.70
N VAL A 346 2.36 12.45 -9.77
CA VAL A 346 1.16 11.61 -9.73
C VAL A 346 1.31 10.48 -8.70
N ASN A 347 0.31 10.29 -7.83
CA ASN A 347 0.35 9.37 -6.68
C ASN A 347 1.54 9.59 -5.71
N ALA A 348 2.11 10.81 -5.64
CA ALA A 348 3.17 11.12 -4.67
C ALA A 348 2.59 11.42 -3.28
N ASN A 349 3.14 10.79 -2.26
CA ASN A 349 2.97 11.25 -0.87
C ASN A 349 3.85 12.48 -0.63
N LEU A 350 3.18 13.59 -0.34
CA LEU A 350 3.68 14.90 0.05
C LEU A 350 3.04 15.33 1.39
N HIS A 351 2.57 14.35 2.18
CA HIS A 351 1.86 14.58 3.44
C HIS A 351 2.74 15.31 4.46
N SER A 352 2.15 16.30 5.12
CA SER A 352 2.80 17.29 5.99
C SER A 352 4.08 17.90 5.39
N ALA A 353 4.21 18.01 4.07
CA ALA A 353 5.41 18.53 3.43
C ALA A 353 5.52 20.07 3.52
N ASN A 354 6.74 20.58 3.60
CA ASN A 354 7.01 22.02 3.46
C ASN A 354 7.22 22.39 1.99
N LEU A 355 6.23 23.02 1.37
CA LEU A 355 6.20 23.48 -0.02
C LEU A 355 5.97 25.01 -0.14
N THR A 356 6.10 25.76 0.96
CA THR A 356 5.97 27.23 1.02
C THR A 356 6.82 27.92 -0.05
N GLY A 357 6.22 28.70 -0.95
CA GLY A 357 6.93 29.39 -2.03
C GLY A 357 7.55 28.47 -3.10
N VAL A 358 7.05 27.24 -3.25
CA VAL A 358 7.50 26.32 -4.32
C VAL A 358 6.93 26.74 -5.68
N ASN A 359 7.68 26.52 -6.76
CA ASN A 359 7.13 26.51 -8.11
C ASN A 359 6.62 25.10 -8.45
N LEU A 360 5.32 24.95 -8.61
CA LEU A 360 4.58 23.77 -9.09
C LEU A 360 3.67 24.15 -10.30
N ASN A 361 4.03 25.21 -11.02
CA ASN A 361 3.32 25.68 -12.20
C ASN A 361 3.34 24.60 -13.29
N GLU A 362 2.20 24.35 -13.95
CA GLU A 362 1.95 23.21 -14.86
C GLU A 362 2.23 21.79 -14.26
N ALA A 363 2.50 21.66 -12.96
CA ALA A 363 2.85 20.37 -12.37
C ALA A 363 1.65 19.42 -12.33
N ASN A 364 1.89 18.14 -12.61
CA ASN A 364 0.86 17.11 -12.48
C ASN A 364 0.91 16.46 -11.10
N LEU A 365 0.00 16.87 -10.22
CA LEU A 365 -0.17 16.39 -8.85
C LEU A 365 -1.35 15.42 -8.72
N LYS A 366 -1.90 14.89 -9.82
CA LYS A 366 -3.10 14.02 -9.79
C LYS A 366 -2.93 12.84 -8.83
N GLN A 367 -3.94 12.61 -7.98
CA GLN A 367 -3.92 11.59 -6.91
C GLN A 367 -2.75 11.74 -5.90
N ALA A 368 -2.11 12.91 -5.80
CA ALA A 368 -1.13 13.16 -4.76
C ALA A 368 -1.81 13.33 -3.39
N ASP A 369 -1.04 13.05 -2.34
CA ASP A 369 -1.43 13.29 -0.96
C ASP A 369 -0.66 14.53 -0.45
N LEU A 370 -1.35 15.66 -0.43
CA LEU A 370 -0.91 16.96 0.11
C LEU A 370 -1.45 17.21 1.53
N GLY A 371 -2.02 16.20 2.20
CA GLY A 371 -2.64 16.39 3.52
C GLY A 371 -1.70 17.06 4.51
N GLU A 372 -2.18 18.03 5.29
CA GLU A 372 -1.40 18.89 6.19
C GLU A 372 -0.21 19.66 5.56
N ALA A 373 -0.03 19.66 4.24
CA ALA A 373 1.13 20.30 3.60
C ALA A 373 1.05 21.83 3.65
N LEU A 374 2.22 22.47 3.74
CA LEU A 374 2.35 23.93 3.76
C LEU A 374 2.66 24.41 2.34
N LEU A 375 1.69 25.03 1.66
CA LEU A 375 1.77 25.51 0.28
C LEU A 375 1.65 27.05 0.18
N GLN A 376 1.88 27.78 1.28
CA GLN A 376 1.69 29.23 1.28
C GLN A 376 2.60 29.91 0.25
N ASN A 377 2.05 30.85 -0.53
CA ASN A 377 2.74 31.55 -1.63
C ASN A 377 3.30 30.61 -2.73
N ALA A 378 2.84 29.37 -2.85
CA ALA A 378 3.25 28.47 -3.93
C ALA A 378 2.63 28.88 -5.28
N ASP A 379 3.38 28.71 -6.37
CA ASP A 379 2.86 28.85 -7.72
C ASP A 379 2.32 27.50 -8.20
N LEU A 380 0.98 27.37 -8.28
CA LEU A 380 0.25 26.20 -8.75
C LEU A 380 -0.52 26.52 -10.05
N ARG A 381 -0.16 27.59 -10.77
CA ARG A 381 -0.87 28.01 -11.98
C ARG A 381 -0.81 26.92 -13.05
N GLY A 382 -1.94 26.59 -13.63
CA GLY A 382 -2.06 25.49 -14.59
C GLY A 382 -1.82 24.08 -14.03
N ALA A 383 -1.59 23.90 -12.72
CA ALA A 383 -1.31 22.60 -12.12
C ALA A 383 -2.54 21.66 -12.16
N ASN A 384 -2.29 20.36 -12.29
CA ASN A 384 -3.34 19.34 -12.24
C ASN A 384 -3.43 18.77 -10.82
N LEU A 385 -4.42 19.22 -10.05
CA LEU A 385 -4.75 18.77 -8.69
C LEU A 385 -5.96 17.81 -8.68
N SER A 386 -6.25 17.16 -9.81
CA SER A 386 -7.37 16.21 -9.91
C SER A 386 -7.21 15.06 -8.91
N GLU A 387 -8.27 14.68 -8.20
CA GLU A 387 -8.28 13.59 -7.20
C GLU A 387 -7.23 13.75 -6.09
N THR A 388 -6.70 14.97 -5.87
CA THR A 388 -5.65 15.24 -4.88
C THR A 388 -6.26 15.37 -3.48
N LEU A 389 -5.64 14.71 -2.50
CA LEU A 389 -6.01 14.82 -1.09
C LEU A 389 -5.32 16.06 -0.50
N ALA A 390 -6.10 17.06 -0.07
CA ALA A 390 -5.60 18.35 0.41
C ALA A 390 -6.34 18.85 1.67
N VAL A 391 -6.83 17.92 2.49
CA VAL A 391 -7.32 18.13 3.87
C VAL A 391 -6.20 18.71 4.73
N GLY A 392 -6.48 19.76 5.50
CA GLY A 392 -5.50 20.42 6.38
C GLY A 392 -4.38 21.17 5.66
N THR A 393 -4.40 21.21 4.32
CA THR A 393 -3.36 21.87 3.51
C THR A 393 -3.51 23.40 3.59
N ASP A 394 -2.39 24.09 3.74
CA ASP A 394 -2.35 25.54 3.88
C ASP A 394 -1.94 26.21 2.56
N PHE A 395 -2.92 26.68 1.77
CA PHE A 395 -2.70 27.36 0.48
C PHE A 395 -2.60 28.89 0.63
N THR A 396 -2.33 29.45 1.82
CA THR A 396 -2.38 30.90 2.05
C THR A 396 -1.53 31.70 1.05
N GLY A 397 -2.14 32.54 0.23
CA GLY A 397 -1.46 33.33 -0.81
C GLY A 397 -0.94 32.53 -2.01
N ALA A 398 -1.32 31.25 -2.18
CA ALA A 398 -0.91 30.45 -3.33
C ALA A 398 -1.61 30.90 -4.63
N ALA A 399 -0.93 30.78 -5.76
CA ALA A 399 -1.47 31.13 -7.07
C ALA A 399 -2.05 29.90 -7.77
N LEU A 400 -3.38 29.80 -7.88
CA LEU A 400 -4.12 28.66 -8.44
C LEU A 400 -4.75 28.94 -9.82
N THR A 401 -4.51 30.11 -10.42
CA THR A 401 -5.04 30.48 -11.74
C THR A 401 -4.75 29.42 -12.82
N GLY A 402 -5.81 28.88 -13.41
CA GLY A 402 -5.77 27.85 -14.47
C GLY A 402 -5.59 26.42 -13.95
N ALA A 403 -5.50 26.19 -12.64
CA ALA A 403 -5.39 24.86 -12.07
C ALA A 403 -6.64 24.00 -12.35
N CYS A 404 -6.47 22.68 -12.34
CA CYS A 404 -7.55 21.71 -12.47
C CYS A 404 -7.86 21.05 -11.13
N LEU A 405 -9.11 21.17 -10.66
CA LEU A 405 -9.57 20.78 -9.33
C LEU A 405 -10.63 19.65 -9.39
N GLN A 406 -10.58 18.79 -10.42
CA GLN A 406 -11.56 17.71 -10.59
C GLN A 406 -11.50 16.74 -9.39
N ALA A 407 -12.57 16.63 -8.60
CA ALA A 407 -12.61 15.83 -7.37
C ALA A 407 -11.45 16.15 -6.40
N TRP A 408 -11.07 17.43 -6.31
CA TRP A 408 -10.11 17.93 -5.32
C TRP A 408 -10.72 17.81 -3.91
N ASN A 409 -10.05 17.09 -3.01
CA ASN A 409 -10.59 16.74 -1.70
C ASN A 409 -10.03 17.67 -0.61
N ILE A 410 -10.89 18.49 -0.03
CA ILE A 410 -10.60 19.57 0.92
C ILE A 410 -11.74 19.68 1.95
N ASP A 411 -11.45 20.21 3.13
CA ASP A 411 -12.43 20.43 4.20
C ASP A 411 -12.20 21.78 4.90
N HIS A 412 -12.90 22.04 6.02
CA HIS A 412 -12.76 23.28 6.80
C HIS A 412 -11.34 23.52 7.35
N THR A 413 -10.48 22.48 7.42
CA THR A 413 -9.09 22.63 7.87
C THR A 413 -8.16 23.07 6.74
N THR A 414 -8.59 22.98 5.47
CA THR A 414 -7.86 23.47 4.30
C THR A 414 -7.95 25.00 4.20
N LYS A 415 -6.83 25.71 4.37
CA LYS A 415 -6.82 27.18 4.31
C LYS A 415 -6.70 27.70 2.89
N LEU A 416 -7.59 28.60 2.51
CA LEU A 416 -7.65 29.24 1.18
C LEU A 416 -7.47 30.78 1.24
N ASP A 417 -6.96 31.30 2.36
CA ASP A 417 -6.73 32.73 2.58
C ASP A 417 -5.87 33.37 1.49
N GLN A 418 -6.31 34.52 0.96
CA GLN A 418 -5.53 35.34 0.00
C GLN A 418 -5.08 34.61 -1.30
N VAL A 419 -5.67 33.46 -1.65
CA VAL A 419 -5.35 32.71 -2.88
C VAL A 419 -5.54 33.58 -4.14
N ASP A 420 -4.50 33.65 -4.98
CA ASP A 420 -4.55 34.26 -6.32
C ASP A 420 -5.11 33.25 -7.33
N CYS A 421 -6.41 33.34 -7.59
CA CYS A 421 -7.08 32.50 -8.55
C CYS A 421 -8.07 33.31 -9.38
N GLN A 422 -7.72 33.60 -10.63
CA GLN A 422 -8.62 34.25 -11.58
C GLN A 422 -9.65 33.27 -12.17
N PHE A 423 -9.29 32.00 -12.35
CA PHE A 423 -10.18 30.92 -12.79
C PHE A 423 -9.57 29.54 -12.54
N VAL A 424 -10.39 28.48 -12.55
CA VAL A 424 -10.00 27.06 -12.47
C VAL A 424 -10.82 26.21 -13.44
N PHE A 425 -10.37 24.97 -13.69
CA PHE A 425 -11.13 23.93 -14.39
C PHE A 425 -11.62 22.85 -13.43
N LEU A 426 -12.88 22.45 -13.52
CA LEU A 426 -13.42 21.34 -12.74
C LEU A 426 -13.30 19.98 -13.43
N LEU A 427 -12.84 19.93 -14.68
CA LEU A 427 -12.56 18.69 -15.41
C LEU A 427 -11.14 18.65 -16.00
N GLU A 428 -10.46 17.51 -15.82
CA GLU A 428 -9.16 17.20 -16.40
C GLU A 428 -9.29 17.06 -17.93
N GLN A 429 -10.29 16.31 -18.36
CA GLN A 429 -10.62 16.07 -19.77
C GLN A 429 -11.89 16.85 -20.18
N PRO A 430 -12.07 17.19 -21.46
CA PRO A 430 -13.32 17.75 -21.95
C PRO A 430 -14.50 16.80 -21.69
N ASN A 431 -15.65 17.36 -21.30
CA ASN A 431 -16.92 16.64 -21.27
C ASN A 431 -17.43 16.31 -22.70
N ALA A 432 -18.59 15.64 -22.79
CA ALA A 432 -19.20 15.27 -24.08
C ALA A 432 -19.53 16.44 -25.03
N LEU A 433 -19.48 17.69 -24.53
CA LEU A 433 -19.66 18.93 -25.32
C LEU A 433 -18.33 19.62 -25.66
N GLY A 434 -17.19 18.99 -25.36
CA GLY A 434 -15.85 19.56 -25.61
C GLY A 434 -15.38 20.60 -24.59
N SER A 435 -16.06 20.75 -23.45
CA SER A 435 -15.72 21.75 -22.42
C SER A 435 -15.09 21.12 -21.17
N ARG A 436 -14.04 21.76 -20.63
CA ARG A 436 -13.36 21.36 -19.38
C ARG A 436 -13.97 21.97 -18.10
N GLU A 437 -15.17 22.53 -18.20
CA GLU A 437 -15.90 23.23 -17.13
C GLU A 437 -15.05 24.25 -16.34
N ARG A 438 -14.83 25.42 -16.95
CA ARG A 438 -14.16 26.55 -16.29
C ARG A 438 -15.08 27.19 -15.24
N ARG A 439 -14.54 27.58 -14.09
CA ARG A 439 -15.16 28.53 -13.15
C ARG A 439 -14.27 29.79 -13.02
N PRO A 440 -14.80 31.02 -13.22
CA PRO A 440 -16.16 31.34 -13.68
C PRO A 440 -16.48 30.76 -15.07
N HIS A 441 -17.76 30.45 -15.33
CA HIS A 441 -18.20 29.86 -16.61
C HIS A 441 -18.03 30.84 -17.80
N ASP A 442 -18.23 32.13 -17.56
CA ASP A 442 -18.00 33.17 -18.56
C ASP A 442 -16.49 33.42 -18.71
N PHE A 443 -15.95 33.13 -19.90
CA PHE A 443 -14.53 33.30 -20.22
C PHE A 443 -14.04 34.75 -20.09
N ASN A 444 -14.93 35.74 -20.18
CA ASN A 444 -14.61 37.15 -20.02
C ASN A 444 -14.56 37.58 -18.55
N LYS A 445 -14.93 36.69 -17.62
CA LYS A 445 -14.92 36.95 -16.17
C LYS A 445 -13.80 36.18 -15.49
N VAL A 446 -13.31 36.80 -14.42
CA VAL A 446 -12.40 36.21 -13.43
C VAL A 446 -13.09 36.25 -12.06
N PHE A 447 -12.56 35.52 -11.08
CA PHE A 447 -12.88 35.78 -9.68
C PHE A 447 -12.19 37.07 -9.22
N GLU A 448 -12.87 37.88 -8.41
CA GLU A 448 -12.23 38.99 -7.69
C GLU A 448 -11.49 38.46 -6.44
N PRO A 449 -10.57 39.23 -5.83
CA PRO A 449 -9.81 38.79 -4.65
C PRO A 449 -10.69 38.23 -3.53
N GLY A 450 -10.45 36.96 -3.21
CA GLY A 450 -11.19 36.20 -2.19
C GLY A 450 -12.49 35.53 -2.65
N ASP A 451 -12.99 35.75 -3.87
CA ASP A 451 -14.20 35.07 -4.36
C ASP A 451 -14.01 33.57 -4.54
N PHE A 452 -12.82 33.13 -4.93
CA PHE A 452 -12.44 31.71 -4.94
C PHE A 452 -12.56 31.08 -3.55
N ALA A 453 -12.04 31.75 -2.51
CA ALA A 453 -12.10 31.28 -1.14
C ALA A 453 -13.55 31.20 -0.64
N LYS A 454 -14.37 32.25 -0.87
CA LYS A 454 -15.81 32.26 -0.53
C LYS A 454 -16.57 31.12 -1.22
N LEU A 455 -16.27 30.84 -2.50
CA LEU A 455 -16.91 29.76 -3.26
C LEU A 455 -16.64 28.40 -2.62
N TYR A 456 -15.37 28.11 -2.31
CA TYR A 456 -15.00 26.83 -1.71
C TYR A 456 -15.38 26.73 -0.23
N GLN A 457 -15.32 27.81 0.55
CA GLN A 457 -15.86 27.83 1.92
C GLN A 457 -17.36 27.53 1.91
N LYS A 458 -18.15 28.14 1.00
CA LYS A 458 -19.58 27.79 0.86
C LYS A 458 -19.80 26.31 0.52
N ILE A 459 -18.94 25.69 -0.27
CA ILE A 459 -19.00 24.25 -0.56
C ILE A 459 -18.61 23.44 0.70
N MET A 460 -17.60 23.89 1.46
CA MET A 460 -17.18 23.27 2.72
C MET A 460 -18.28 23.35 3.78
N THR A 461 -19.03 24.46 3.89
CA THR A 461 -20.10 24.65 4.89
C THR A 461 -21.50 24.30 4.39
N THR A 462 -21.66 23.55 3.29
CA THR A 462 -22.98 23.09 2.84
C THR A 462 -23.11 21.58 2.63
N VAL A 463 -24.32 21.08 2.88
CA VAL A 463 -24.80 19.71 2.59
C VAL A 463 -25.93 19.82 1.56
N GLN A 464 -26.04 18.85 0.65
CA GLN A 464 -27.08 18.83 -0.39
C GLN A 464 -27.93 17.55 -0.31
N LEU A 465 -29.14 17.69 0.23
CA LEU A 465 -30.07 16.60 0.47
C LEU A 465 -30.97 16.39 -0.75
N LEU A 466 -31.03 15.17 -1.29
CA LEU A 466 -31.79 14.84 -2.50
C LEU A 466 -33.13 14.19 -2.17
N LEU A 467 -34.20 14.98 -2.20
CA LEU A 467 -35.57 14.55 -1.96
C LEU A 467 -36.18 14.03 -3.27
N ARG A 468 -36.24 12.71 -3.42
CA ARG A 468 -36.80 12.06 -4.61
C ARG A 468 -38.32 12.20 -4.68
N ASP A 469 -38.84 12.38 -5.89
CA ASP A 469 -40.26 12.60 -6.17
C ASP A 469 -40.91 13.80 -5.43
N GLY A 470 -40.08 14.72 -4.94
CA GLY A 470 -40.49 16.00 -4.35
C GLY A 470 -40.37 16.05 -2.82
N ILE A 471 -40.88 17.14 -2.23
CA ILE A 471 -40.91 17.32 -0.77
C ILE A 471 -42.20 16.72 -0.22
N ASN A 472 -42.08 15.70 0.62
CA ASN A 472 -43.16 15.29 1.51
C ASN A 472 -43.13 16.16 2.79
N PRO A 473 -44.16 16.98 3.08
CA PRO A 473 -44.06 17.96 4.17
C PRO A 473 -43.87 17.36 5.57
N GLU A 474 -44.45 16.19 5.86
CA GLU A 474 -44.29 15.56 7.18
C GLU A 474 -42.96 14.84 7.32
N ALA A 475 -42.51 14.11 6.28
CA ALA A 475 -41.22 13.47 6.30
C ALA A 475 -40.08 14.50 6.36
N PHE A 476 -40.21 15.59 5.60
CA PHE A 476 -39.29 16.73 5.67
C PHE A 476 -39.27 17.33 7.07
N LYS A 477 -40.44 17.61 7.65
CA LYS A 477 -40.55 18.17 9.00
C LYS A 477 -39.91 17.23 10.04
N ALA A 478 -40.21 15.94 10.02
CA ALA A 478 -39.69 14.97 10.98
C ALA A 478 -38.16 14.82 10.89
N ALA A 479 -37.62 14.72 9.67
CA ALA A 479 -36.18 14.65 9.45
C ALA A 479 -35.47 15.96 9.86
N PHE A 480 -36.06 17.12 9.58
CA PHE A 480 -35.49 18.42 9.94
C PHE A 480 -35.58 18.69 11.46
N GLU A 481 -36.70 18.39 12.11
CA GLU A 481 -36.82 18.47 13.58
C GLU A 481 -35.85 17.51 14.29
N ARG A 482 -35.57 16.33 13.72
CA ARG A 482 -34.55 15.42 14.26
C ARG A 482 -33.14 15.96 14.06
N LEU A 483 -32.82 16.44 12.85
CA LEU A 483 -31.53 17.04 12.53
C LEU A 483 -31.20 18.21 13.46
N MET A 484 -32.18 19.07 13.75
CA MET A 484 -32.08 20.17 14.72
C MET A 484 -31.87 19.71 16.17
N GLN A 485 -32.42 18.55 16.57
CA GLN A 485 -32.21 17.99 17.92
C GLN A 485 -30.79 17.45 18.11
N GLU A 486 -30.24 16.81 17.09
CA GLU A 486 -28.90 16.18 17.15
C GLU A 486 -27.77 17.15 16.79
N ASN A 487 -28.08 18.24 16.09
CA ASN A 487 -27.14 19.29 15.69
C ASN A 487 -27.75 20.68 16.01
N PRO A 488 -27.72 21.15 17.28
CA PRO A 488 -28.46 22.34 17.72
C PRO A 488 -28.06 23.67 17.06
N GLU A 489 -26.94 23.70 16.34
CA GLU A 489 -26.49 24.85 15.55
C GLU A 489 -27.15 24.93 14.16
N ILE A 490 -27.78 23.84 13.69
CA ILE A 490 -28.60 23.85 12.48
C ILE A 490 -29.98 24.39 12.86
N THR A 491 -30.29 25.60 12.39
CA THR A 491 -31.59 26.27 12.58
C THR A 491 -32.42 26.23 11.28
N PRO A 492 -33.72 26.60 11.31
CA PRO A 492 -34.52 26.75 10.08
C PRO A 492 -33.89 27.67 9.03
N ASP A 493 -33.19 28.71 9.45
CA ASP A 493 -32.47 29.66 8.59
C ASP A 493 -31.24 29.06 7.88
N ALA A 494 -30.84 27.83 8.24
CA ALA A 494 -29.74 27.12 7.58
C ALA A 494 -30.05 26.76 6.11
N ILE A 495 -31.33 26.67 5.72
CA ILE A 495 -31.75 26.32 4.35
C ILE A 495 -31.37 27.46 3.37
N GLN A 496 -30.28 27.29 2.62
CA GLN A 496 -29.81 28.31 1.67
C GLN A 496 -30.55 28.28 0.33
N ALA A 497 -30.97 27.10 -0.12
CA ALA A 497 -31.59 26.91 -1.43
C ALA A 497 -32.45 25.64 -1.48
N VAL A 498 -33.50 25.69 -2.30
CA VAL A 498 -34.37 24.55 -2.63
C VAL A 498 -34.52 24.53 -4.16
N GLU A 499 -33.77 23.67 -4.84
CA GLU A 499 -33.75 23.58 -6.31
C GLU A 499 -34.53 22.36 -6.81
N ARG A 500 -35.55 22.57 -7.65
CA ARG A 500 -36.28 21.48 -8.29
C ARG A 500 -35.53 20.96 -9.54
N LYS A 501 -35.26 19.67 -9.58
CA LYS A 501 -34.55 18.94 -10.65
C LYS A 501 -35.49 17.94 -11.34
N GLY A 502 -36.53 18.46 -12.00
CA GLY A 502 -37.60 17.63 -12.58
C GLY A 502 -38.62 17.23 -11.51
N ASN A 503 -38.71 15.94 -11.19
CA ASN A 503 -39.50 15.47 -10.04
C ASN A 503 -38.80 15.76 -8.71
N ASP A 504 -37.49 15.50 -8.66
CA ASP A 504 -36.69 15.58 -7.44
C ASP A 504 -36.46 17.02 -6.98
N VAL A 505 -36.16 17.20 -5.70
CA VAL A 505 -35.84 18.48 -5.08
C VAL A 505 -34.55 18.37 -4.28
N LEU A 506 -33.62 19.29 -4.55
CA LEU A 506 -32.31 19.38 -3.90
C LEU A 506 -32.34 20.50 -2.86
N VAL A 507 -32.20 20.15 -1.58
CA VAL A 507 -32.19 21.11 -0.47
C VAL A 507 -30.75 21.34 -0.02
N THR A 508 -30.28 22.58 -0.13
CA THR A 508 -28.93 22.96 0.33
C THR A 508 -29.01 23.52 1.74
N LEU A 509 -28.46 22.79 2.71
CA LEU A 509 -28.34 23.23 4.09
C LEU A 509 -26.95 23.84 4.34
N THR A 510 -26.90 24.89 5.14
CA THR A 510 -25.68 25.31 5.85
C THR A 510 -25.45 24.36 7.02
N VAL A 511 -24.21 23.98 7.26
CA VAL A 511 -23.81 23.18 8.44
C VAL A 511 -22.62 23.85 9.13
N PRO A 512 -22.38 23.60 10.43
CA PRO A 512 -21.15 24.00 11.11
C PRO A 512 -19.90 23.52 10.35
N GLU A 513 -18.79 24.25 10.47
CA GLU A 513 -17.56 23.95 9.73
C GLU A 513 -17.00 22.56 10.07
N ASP A 514 -17.11 22.13 11.32
CA ASP A 514 -16.64 20.84 11.85
C ASP A 514 -17.64 19.67 11.74
N ALA A 515 -18.83 19.89 11.15
CA ALA A 515 -19.89 18.90 11.10
C ALA A 515 -19.59 17.72 10.15
N ASP A 516 -19.81 16.48 10.62
CA ASP A 516 -19.77 15.28 9.77
C ASP A 516 -20.98 15.24 8.82
N LYS A 517 -20.76 15.73 7.61
CA LYS A 517 -21.75 15.70 6.52
C LYS A 517 -22.25 14.31 6.18
N GLY A 518 -21.34 13.32 6.17
CA GLY A 518 -21.68 11.93 5.86
C GLY A 518 -22.45 11.23 6.97
N LYS A 519 -22.46 11.80 8.18
CA LYS A 519 -23.41 11.48 9.26
C LYS A 519 -24.75 12.19 9.03
N ILE A 520 -24.74 13.51 8.81
CA ILE A 520 -25.95 14.33 8.57
C ILE A 520 -26.80 13.80 7.41
N GLU A 521 -26.18 13.43 6.29
CA GLU A 521 -26.88 12.88 5.12
C GLU A 521 -27.57 11.53 5.42
N ARG A 522 -26.94 10.67 6.25
CA ARG A 522 -27.53 9.39 6.67
C ARG A 522 -28.65 9.57 7.69
N GLU A 523 -28.43 10.37 8.73
CA GLU A 523 -29.46 10.67 9.74
C GLU A 523 -30.69 11.32 9.11
N TRP A 524 -30.49 12.16 8.08
CA TRP A 524 -31.58 12.67 7.26
C TRP A 524 -32.32 11.58 6.48
N ASP A 525 -31.61 10.80 5.66
CA ASP A 525 -32.23 9.80 4.79
C ASP A 525 -32.95 8.69 5.57
N GLU A 526 -32.37 8.22 6.68
CA GLU A 526 -32.97 7.23 7.57
C GLU A 526 -34.34 7.71 8.10
N VAL A 527 -34.43 8.94 8.61
CA VAL A 527 -35.69 9.48 9.17
C VAL A 527 -36.68 9.85 8.06
N TYR A 528 -36.21 10.42 6.95
CA TYR A 528 -37.07 10.84 5.84
C TYR A 528 -37.73 9.64 5.15
N GLN A 529 -36.98 8.57 4.86
CA GLN A 529 -37.55 7.37 4.24
C GLN A 529 -38.48 6.62 5.21
N ALA A 530 -38.09 6.45 6.48
CA ALA A 530 -38.95 5.80 7.47
C ALA A 530 -40.31 6.50 7.63
N ARG A 531 -40.34 7.85 7.61
CA ARG A 531 -41.61 8.60 7.66
C ARG A 531 -42.41 8.49 6.36
N LEU A 532 -41.74 8.44 5.21
CA LEU A 532 -42.38 8.23 3.90
C LEU A 532 -43.04 6.84 3.79
N GLU A 533 -42.43 5.80 4.37
CA GLU A 533 -42.99 4.44 4.42
C GLU A 533 -44.13 4.30 5.44
N ALA A 534 -43.99 4.92 6.61
CA ALA A 534 -45.05 4.98 7.62
C ALA A 534 -46.35 5.64 7.08
N GLN A 535 -46.23 6.64 6.19
CA GLN A 535 -47.40 7.21 5.51
C GLN A 535 -48.00 6.26 4.46
N LYS A 536 -47.19 5.57 3.65
CA LYS A 536 -47.68 4.60 2.66
C LYS A 536 -48.47 3.47 3.33
N SER A 537 -47.94 2.92 4.43
CA SER A 537 -48.62 1.87 5.21
C SER A 537 -49.89 2.38 5.90
N ALA A 538 -49.89 3.59 6.46
CA ALA A 538 -51.10 4.21 7.04
C ALA A 538 -52.20 4.43 5.98
N ALA A 539 -51.87 4.97 4.81
CA ALA A 539 -52.82 5.20 3.72
C ALA A 539 -53.41 3.90 3.16
N LEU A 540 -52.59 2.84 3.04
CA LEU A 540 -53.06 1.50 2.65
C LEU A 540 -54.00 0.90 3.70
N LEU A 541 -53.71 1.09 4.99
CA LEU A 541 -54.57 0.62 6.09
C LEU A 541 -55.90 1.40 6.15
N GLU A 542 -55.87 2.71 5.92
CA GLU A 542 -57.08 3.55 5.85
C GLU A 542 -57.96 3.18 4.65
N ALA A 543 -57.37 2.98 3.46
CA ALA A 543 -58.08 2.49 2.29
C ALA A 543 -58.70 1.09 2.50
N ALA A 544 -57.96 0.17 3.16
CA ALA A 544 -58.47 -1.15 3.51
C ALA A 544 -59.62 -1.09 4.54
N ASN A 545 -59.57 -0.15 5.50
CA ASN A 545 -60.64 0.08 6.46
C ASN A 545 -61.89 0.69 5.81
N SER A 546 -61.74 1.61 4.84
CA SER A 546 -62.86 2.12 4.03
C SER A 546 -63.56 0.97 3.31
N HIS A 547 -62.79 0.17 2.54
CA HIS A 547 -63.31 -1.00 1.81
C HIS A 547 -64.03 -2.00 2.73
N LYS A 548 -63.59 -2.14 3.98
CA LYS A 548 -64.18 -3.02 4.98
C LYS A 548 -65.54 -2.51 5.48
N GLU A 549 -65.72 -1.21 5.65
CA GLU A 549 -67.01 -0.62 6.00
C GLU A 549 -67.97 -0.62 4.80
N ASP A 550 -67.48 -0.38 3.56
CA ASP A 550 -68.28 -0.53 2.33
C ASP A 550 -68.85 -1.97 2.20
N ILE A 551 -68.00 -2.99 2.39
CA ILE A 551 -68.40 -4.41 2.37
C ILE A 551 -69.42 -4.71 3.49
N LYS A 552 -69.31 -4.04 4.64
CA LYS A 552 -70.20 -4.23 5.80
C LYS A 552 -71.57 -3.59 5.57
N GLU A 553 -71.68 -2.42 4.95
CA GLU A 553 -72.97 -1.88 4.50
C GLU A 553 -73.64 -2.78 3.46
N ILE A 554 -72.89 -3.24 2.44
CA ILE A 554 -73.38 -4.18 1.42
C ILE A 554 -73.88 -5.48 2.09
N THR A 555 -73.12 -6.02 3.06
CA THR A 555 -73.49 -7.25 3.79
C THR A 555 -74.77 -7.05 4.59
N LEU A 556 -74.93 -5.92 5.28
CA LEU A 556 -76.17 -5.59 6.02
C LEU A 556 -77.38 -5.46 5.09
N ALA A 557 -77.21 -4.85 3.92
CA ALA A 557 -78.25 -4.74 2.89
C ALA A 557 -78.61 -6.09 2.25
N VAL A 558 -77.65 -7.02 2.11
CA VAL A 558 -77.93 -8.40 1.65
C VAL A 558 -78.67 -9.20 2.73
N VAL A 559 -78.22 -9.14 3.99
CA VAL A 559 -78.83 -9.90 5.11
C VAL A 559 -80.26 -9.45 5.39
N SER A 560 -80.56 -8.15 5.34
CA SER A 560 -81.94 -7.65 5.50
C SER A 560 -82.87 -8.19 4.40
N ASN A 561 -82.44 -8.18 3.13
CA ASN A 561 -83.20 -8.76 2.02
C ASN A 561 -83.36 -10.30 2.14
N LEU A 562 -82.33 -11.02 2.60
CA LEU A 562 -82.40 -12.47 2.81
C LEU A 562 -83.39 -12.86 3.93
N SER A 563 -83.48 -12.03 4.99
CA SER A 563 -84.41 -12.27 6.10
C SER A 563 -85.89 -12.24 5.67
N GLY A 564 -86.23 -11.45 4.65
CA GLY A 564 -87.57 -11.41 4.05
C GLY A 564 -87.89 -12.58 3.09
N LEU A 565 -86.88 -13.37 2.69
CA LEU A 565 -87.06 -14.54 1.82
C LEU A 565 -87.19 -15.85 2.60
N LEU A 566 -86.52 -15.96 3.75
CA LEU A 566 -86.41 -17.20 4.53
C LEU A 566 -87.64 -17.54 5.39
N SER A 567 -88.65 -16.67 5.46
CA SER A 567 -89.90 -16.92 6.21
C SER A 567 -90.80 -17.99 5.59
N ASN A 568 -90.55 -18.40 4.34
CA ASN A 568 -91.53 -19.08 3.49
C ASN A 568 -91.18 -20.55 3.15
N PHE A 569 -90.29 -21.22 3.90
CA PHE A 569 -89.87 -22.60 3.57
C PHE A 569 -89.92 -23.57 4.76
N THR A 570 -90.80 -24.56 4.67
CA THR A 570 -90.90 -25.72 5.57
C THR A 570 -90.51 -27.00 4.84
N VAL A 571 -89.75 -27.89 5.48
CA VAL A 571 -89.31 -29.17 4.90
C VAL A 571 -89.61 -30.32 5.86
N ASN A 572 -90.25 -31.38 5.34
CA ASN A 572 -90.40 -32.69 6.01
C ASN A 572 -89.39 -33.69 5.40
N ALA A 573 -88.90 -34.64 6.19
CA ALA A 573 -87.83 -35.57 5.81
C ALA A 573 -88.25 -37.05 5.86
N VAL A 574 -87.70 -37.88 4.96
CA VAL A 574 -87.80 -39.37 4.94
C VAL A 574 -86.48 -39.97 4.39
N SER A 575 -86.10 -41.17 4.86
CA SER A 575 -84.88 -41.97 4.58
C SER A 575 -85.02 -42.97 3.39
N GLU A 576 -84.06 -43.80 2.94
CA GLU A 576 -82.66 -44.16 3.38
C GLU A 576 -81.62 -44.00 2.19
N SER A 577 -80.76 -44.91 1.66
CA SER A 577 -80.45 -46.34 1.90
C SER A 577 -78.98 -46.76 1.64
N LYS A 578 -78.55 -47.88 2.27
CA LYS A 578 -77.33 -48.70 2.00
C LYS A 578 -77.37 -49.47 0.63
N ALA A 579 -76.31 -50.07 0.05
CA ALA A 579 -74.84 -50.06 0.27
C ALA A 579 -74.00 -50.75 -0.88
N MET A 580 -72.69 -50.44 -0.94
CA MET A 580 -71.50 -51.26 -1.34
C MET A 580 -71.26 -51.87 -2.76
N SER A 581 -70.07 -51.54 -3.32
CA SER A 581 -69.11 -52.38 -4.11
C SER A 581 -69.52 -52.92 -5.52
N ASP A 582 -68.63 -53.13 -6.52
CA ASP A 582 -67.15 -53.05 -6.63
C ASP A 582 -66.67 -52.88 -8.11
N SER A 583 -65.34 -52.93 -8.35
CA SER A 583 -64.64 -53.38 -9.59
C SER A 583 -64.32 -52.41 -10.76
N ASN A 584 -63.22 -51.66 -10.60
CA ASN A 584 -62.01 -51.64 -11.47
C ASN A 584 -62.02 -51.60 -13.03
N ASN A 585 -61.17 -50.70 -13.54
CA ASN A 585 -60.33 -50.76 -14.78
C ASN A 585 -60.98 -50.35 -16.15
N PRO A 586 -60.19 -50.01 -17.21
CA PRO A 586 -59.88 -48.59 -17.43
C PRO A 586 -60.02 -48.09 -18.89
N ASN A 587 -59.89 -46.76 -19.06
CA ASN A 587 -59.49 -46.03 -20.27
C ASN A 587 -60.13 -46.39 -21.63
N THR A 588 -60.99 -45.50 -22.12
CA THR A 588 -60.71 -44.84 -23.41
C THR A 588 -61.32 -43.44 -23.47
N SER A 589 -60.67 -42.54 -24.18
CA SER A 589 -61.02 -41.12 -24.27
C SER A 589 -62.00 -40.80 -25.40
N THR A 590 -62.94 -39.87 -25.19
CA THR A 590 -63.13 -38.65 -26.03
C THR A 590 -64.26 -37.75 -25.53
N GLY A 591 -64.19 -36.45 -25.85
CA GLY A 591 -65.38 -35.66 -26.19
C GLY A 591 -66.15 -34.92 -25.09
N SER A 592 -65.58 -33.81 -24.60
CA SER A 592 -66.30 -32.55 -24.24
C SER A 592 -67.65 -32.58 -23.50
N GLY A 593 -67.69 -32.03 -22.27
CA GLY A 593 -68.97 -31.54 -21.71
C GLY A 593 -69.02 -31.28 -20.20
N SER A 594 -68.50 -30.13 -19.74
CA SER A 594 -68.66 -29.62 -18.36
C SER A 594 -67.99 -30.48 -17.25
N PHE A 595 -67.71 -30.00 -16.02
CA PHE A 595 -67.85 -28.64 -15.46
C PHE A 595 -66.49 -28.09 -15.01
N VAL A 596 -66.35 -26.76 -15.04
CA VAL A 596 -65.21 -26.05 -14.44
C VAL A 596 -65.51 -25.84 -12.96
N ASN A 597 -64.68 -26.42 -12.07
CA ASN A 597 -64.58 -25.96 -10.68
C ASN A 597 -63.34 -25.06 -10.57
N ALA A 598 -63.54 -23.76 -10.64
CA ALA A 598 -62.47 -22.76 -10.58
C ALA A 598 -62.60 -21.93 -9.31
N GLY A 599 -61.45 -21.63 -8.69
CA GLY A 599 -61.32 -20.40 -7.91
C GLY A 599 -61.81 -20.45 -6.46
N ASN A 600 -61.41 -21.47 -5.68
CA ASN A 600 -61.00 -21.18 -4.29
C ASN A 600 -59.64 -20.46 -4.32
N LEU A 601 -59.64 -19.26 -4.90
CA LEU A 601 -58.53 -18.32 -4.89
C LEU A 601 -58.64 -17.49 -3.62
N GLU A 602 -58.17 -18.04 -2.50
CA GLU A 602 -57.82 -17.23 -1.34
C GLU A 602 -56.57 -16.40 -1.68
N MET A 603 -56.78 -15.30 -2.43
CA MET A 603 -55.84 -14.19 -2.49
C MET A 603 -55.86 -13.42 -1.16
N THR A 604 -55.49 -14.12 -0.09
CA THR A 604 -55.05 -13.50 1.15
C THR A 604 -53.75 -12.74 0.83
N GLY A 605 -53.75 -11.43 1.07
CA GLY A 605 -52.50 -10.66 1.05
C GLY A 605 -51.53 -11.28 2.05
N SER A 606 -50.37 -11.74 1.58
CA SER A 606 -49.49 -12.63 2.33
C SER A 606 -48.90 -11.97 3.58
N THR A 607 -49.63 -12.08 4.69
CA THR A 607 -49.06 -11.95 6.03
C THR A 607 -48.04 -13.06 6.19
N VAL A 608 -46.76 -12.68 6.26
CA VAL A 608 -45.63 -13.61 6.26
C VAL A 608 -45.70 -14.51 7.49
N ASN A 609 -46.12 -15.76 7.29
CA ASN A 609 -46.36 -16.68 8.40
C ASN A 609 -45.05 -17.34 8.81
N LEU A 610 -44.37 -16.75 9.81
CA LEU A 610 -43.07 -17.18 10.31
C LEU A 610 -43.01 -18.69 10.63
N GLY A 611 -44.12 -19.28 11.10
CA GLY A 611 -44.22 -20.71 11.40
C GLY A 611 -44.20 -21.62 10.16
N GLU A 612 -44.70 -21.16 9.02
CA GLU A 612 -44.65 -21.90 7.75
C GLU A 612 -43.23 -21.87 7.15
N ILE A 613 -42.56 -20.72 7.22
CA ILE A 613 -41.17 -20.57 6.77
C ILE A 613 -40.23 -21.39 7.68
N SER A 614 -40.39 -21.32 9.00
CA SER A 614 -39.74 -22.19 9.98
C SER A 614 -39.95 -23.68 9.66
N GLY A 615 -41.19 -24.12 9.45
CA GLY A 615 -41.51 -25.51 9.10
C GLY A 615 -40.83 -25.98 7.80
N ASN A 616 -40.79 -25.13 6.78
CA ASN A 616 -40.10 -25.42 5.51
C ASN A 616 -38.57 -25.49 5.68
N VAL A 617 -37.99 -24.66 6.55
CA VAL A 617 -36.56 -24.72 6.91
C VAL A 617 -36.26 -26.02 7.67
N ILE A 618 -37.06 -26.40 8.67
CA ILE A 618 -36.94 -27.67 9.41
C ILE A 618 -36.97 -28.86 8.45
N ASN A 619 -37.92 -28.91 7.53
CA ASN A 619 -38.03 -29.99 6.54
C ASN A 619 -36.78 -30.08 5.65
N THR A 620 -36.20 -28.95 5.28
CA THR A 620 -34.97 -28.90 4.46
C THR A 620 -33.72 -29.36 5.25
N ILE A 621 -33.63 -29.00 6.53
CA ILE A 621 -32.56 -29.42 7.44
C ILE A 621 -32.66 -30.93 7.74
N ASN A 622 -33.87 -31.45 7.99
CA ASN A 622 -34.10 -32.88 8.23
C ASN A 622 -33.69 -33.73 7.01
N GLN A 623 -33.97 -33.25 5.79
CA GLN A 623 -33.49 -33.89 4.54
C GLN A 623 -31.96 -33.89 4.43
N LEU A 624 -31.28 -32.82 4.90
CA LEU A 624 -29.82 -32.76 4.93
C LEU A 624 -29.23 -33.74 5.96
N GLN A 625 -29.85 -33.85 7.14
CA GLN A 625 -29.44 -34.78 8.20
C GLN A 625 -29.61 -36.26 7.80
N GLN A 626 -30.52 -36.55 6.87
CA GLN A 626 -30.71 -37.89 6.28
C GLN A 626 -29.70 -38.25 5.18
N SER A 627 -28.81 -37.33 4.79
CA SER A 627 -27.78 -37.61 3.78
C SER A 627 -26.65 -38.49 4.32
N SER A 628 -26.04 -39.29 3.45
CA SER A 628 -24.96 -40.23 3.81
C SER A 628 -23.57 -39.60 3.99
N ASN A 629 -23.45 -38.27 3.97
CA ASN A 629 -22.20 -37.56 4.20
C ASN A 629 -22.10 -37.09 5.67
N PRO A 630 -21.09 -37.54 6.46
CA PRO A 630 -20.88 -37.08 7.83
C PRO A 630 -20.76 -35.56 7.99
N GLU A 631 -20.19 -34.86 7.01
CA GLU A 631 -20.03 -33.40 7.03
C GLU A 631 -21.37 -32.67 6.83
N ALA A 632 -22.27 -33.25 6.03
CA ALA A 632 -23.60 -32.71 5.79
C ALA A 632 -24.52 -32.91 7.02
N ALA A 633 -24.39 -34.03 7.73
CA ALA A 633 -25.05 -34.24 9.02
C ALA A 633 -24.59 -33.20 10.07
N GLN A 634 -23.27 -32.96 10.18
CA GLN A 634 -22.73 -31.92 11.07
C GLN A 634 -23.22 -30.50 10.69
N LEU A 635 -23.38 -30.22 9.40
CA LEU A 635 -23.96 -28.96 8.95
C LEU A 635 -25.46 -28.86 9.30
N ALA A 636 -26.23 -29.95 9.19
CA ALA A 636 -27.63 -29.97 9.58
C ALA A 636 -27.83 -29.66 11.08
N ASP A 637 -27.03 -30.29 11.96
CA ASP A 637 -27.08 -30.06 13.40
C ASP A 637 -26.80 -28.58 13.76
N LEU A 638 -25.81 -27.96 13.09
CA LEU A 638 -25.48 -26.53 13.27
C LEU A 638 -26.57 -25.60 12.72
N LEU A 639 -27.19 -25.94 11.58
CA LEU A 639 -28.31 -25.17 11.02
C LEU A 639 -29.54 -25.24 11.93
N GLN A 640 -29.82 -26.39 12.56
CA GLN A 640 -30.93 -26.54 13.52
C GLN A 640 -30.71 -25.73 14.81
N GLN A 641 -29.48 -25.69 15.31
CA GLN A 641 -29.10 -24.83 16.45
C GLN A 641 -29.23 -23.34 16.10
N LEU A 642 -28.77 -22.93 14.91
CA LEU A 642 -28.91 -21.54 14.45
C LEU A 642 -30.39 -21.15 14.26
N GLN A 643 -31.20 -22.01 13.64
CA GLN A 643 -32.63 -21.79 13.43
C GLN A 643 -33.37 -21.53 14.75
N SER A 644 -33.23 -22.44 15.72
CA SER A 644 -33.87 -22.31 17.04
C SER A 644 -33.36 -21.10 17.83
N THR A 645 -32.11 -20.67 17.61
CA THR A 645 -31.57 -19.43 18.19
C THR A 645 -32.21 -18.18 17.59
N ILE A 646 -32.38 -18.12 16.26
CA ILE A 646 -33.05 -17.00 15.56
C ILE A 646 -34.51 -16.87 16.01
N GLU A 647 -35.22 -17.97 16.14
CA GLU A 647 -36.61 -17.98 16.60
C GLU A 647 -36.74 -17.49 18.05
N ALA A 648 -35.84 -17.93 18.94
CA ALA A 648 -35.86 -17.58 20.36
C ALA A 648 -35.36 -16.16 20.69
N GLU A 649 -34.56 -15.52 19.82
CA GLU A 649 -33.94 -14.21 20.06
C GLU A 649 -34.99 -13.08 20.18
N PRO A 650 -35.20 -12.44 21.34
CA PRO A 650 -36.18 -11.36 21.49
C PRO A 650 -35.79 -10.04 20.81
N ALA A 651 -34.53 -9.83 20.45
CA ALA A 651 -34.04 -8.57 19.87
C ALA A 651 -34.18 -8.45 18.33
N LEU A 652 -34.53 -9.53 17.62
CA LEU A 652 -34.78 -9.50 16.17
C LEU A 652 -36.27 -9.23 15.87
N THR A 653 -36.55 -8.40 14.86
CA THR A 653 -37.92 -8.18 14.39
C THR A 653 -38.51 -9.43 13.73
N PRO A 654 -39.84 -9.58 13.62
CA PRO A 654 -40.46 -10.66 12.85
C PRO A 654 -39.93 -10.74 11.41
N GLU A 655 -39.68 -9.60 10.80
CA GLU A 655 -39.13 -9.44 9.45
C GLU A 655 -37.68 -9.91 9.37
N ASP A 656 -36.80 -9.47 10.28
CA ASP A 656 -35.40 -9.95 10.37
C ASP A 656 -35.33 -11.46 10.59
N LYS A 657 -36.22 -12.01 11.43
CA LYS A 657 -36.34 -13.45 11.68
C LYS A 657 -36.75 -14.19 10.42
N THR A 658 -37.68 -13.66 9.63
CA THR A 658 -38.03 -14.24 8.33
C THR A 658 -36.81 -14.30 7.41
N GLU A 659 -36.14 -13.17 7.16
CA GLU A 659 -35.02 -13.14 6.22
C GLU A 659 -33.89 -14.08 6.68
N ALA A 660 -33.57 -14.09 7.97
CA ALA A 660 -32.57 -14.97 8.54
C ALA A 660 -32.94 -16.46 8.40
N LEU A 661 -34.21 -16.84 8.63
CA LEU A 661 -34.67 -18.22 8.42
C LEU A 661 -34.62 -18.63 6.94
N GLU A 662 -34.99 -17.75 6.00
CA GLU A 662 -34.83 -18.02 4.56
C GLU A 662 -33.36 -18.23 4.16
N GLN A 663 -32.42 -17.49 4.77
CA GLN A 663 -31.00 -17.73 4.57
C GLN A 663 -30.57 -19.10 5.13
N VAL A 664 -31.03 -19.49 6.33
CA VAL A 664 -30.76 -20.83 6.91
C VAL A 664 -31.29 -21.94 5.99
N GLY A 665 -32.50 -21.79 5.45
CA GLY A 665 -33.06 -22.72 4.45
C GLY A 665 -32.26 -22.78 3.14
N THR A 666 -31.71 -21.65 2.71
CA THR A 666 -30.81 -21.57 1.53
C THR A 666 -29.48 -22.29 1.78
N LEU A 667 -28.92 -22.19 2.99
CA LEU A 667 -27.73 -22.93 3.40
C LEU A 667 -27.99 -24.44 3.51
N ALA A 668 -29.16 -24.85 4.00
CA ALA A 668 -29.56 -26.25 4.00
C ALA A 668 -29.64 -26.83 2.57
N LYS A 669 -30.25 -26.11 1.63
CA LYS A 669 -30.31 -26.50 0.19
C LYS A 669 -28.92 -26.60 -0.44
N ALA A 670 -28.02 -25.66 -0.14
CA ALA A 670 -26.64 -25.72 -0.62
C ALA A 670 -25.85 -26.91 -0.03
N GLY A 671 -26.14 -27.29 1.22
CA GLY A 671 -25.60 -28.50 1.84
C GLY A 671 -26.06 -29.80 1.18
N GLN A 672 -27.29 -29.84 0.64
CA GLN A 672 -27.83 -31.02 -0.06
C GLN A 672 -27.15 -31.26 -1.42
N ASN A 673 -26.71 -30.20 -2.11
CA ASN A 673 -26.03 -30.28 -3.41
C ASN A 673 -24.70 -29.48 -3.42
N PRO A 674 -23.66 -29.95 -2.67
CA PRO A 674 -22.42 -29.20 -2.45
C PRO A 674 -21.50 -29.09 -3.69
N GLN A 675 -21.94 -29.57 -4.86
CA GLN A 675 -21.23 -29.43 -6.14
C GLN A 675 -21.87 -28.40 -7.09
N ASP A 676 -23.07 -27.88 -6.78
CA ASP A 676 -23.71 -26.86 -7.61
C ASP A 676 -23.07 -25.47 -7.38
N GLY A 677 -22.33 -24.98 -8.38
CA GLY A 677 -21.65 -23.68 -8.34
C GLY A 677 -22.58 -22.46 -8.23
N THR A 678 -23.88 -22.62 -8.45
CA THR A 678 -24.92 -21.62 -8.21
C THR A 678 -25.30 -21.62 -6.73
N LEU A 679 -25.55 -22.79 -6.15
CA LEU A 679 -25.82 -22.93 -4.72
C LEU A 679 -24.62 -22.52 -3.87
N LYS A 680 -23.37 -22.77 -4.30
CA LYS A 680 -22.17 -22.24 -3.62
C LYS A 680 -22.17 -20.71 -3.54
N LYS A 681 -22.59 -20.01 -4.60
CA LYS A 681 -22.68 -18.54 -4.63
C LYS A 681 -23.82 -18.04 -3.74
N LEU A 682 -24.99 -18.68 -3.83
CA LEU A 682 -26.14 -18.35 -2.97
C LEU A 682 -25.80 -18.57 -1.48
N ALA A 683 -25.05 -19.62 -1.13
CA ALA A 683 -24.58 -19.86 0.22
C ALA A 683 -23.61 -18.79 0.73
N ALA A 684 -22.66 -18.36 -0.12
CA ALA A 684 -21.77 -17.25 0.23
C ALA A 684 -22.53 -15.93 0.46
N THR A 685 -23.58 -15.66 -0.32
CA THR A 685 -24.48 -14.52 -0.13
C THR A 685 -25.30 -14.66 1.15
N ALA A 686 -25.91 -15.82 1.41
CA ALA A 686 -26.72 -16.09 2.60
C ALA A 686 -25.90 -15.96 3.91
N ILE A 687 -24.64 -16.43 3.92
CA ILE A 687 -23.69 -16.18 5.01
C ILE A 687 -23.43 -14.68 5.20
N LYS A 688 -23.32 -13.89 4.12
CA LYS A 688 -23.09 -12.44 4.21
C LYS A 688 -24.31 -11.70 4.74
N ILE A 689 -25.52 -12.10 4.32
CA ILE A 689 -26.78 -11.56 4.83
C ILE A 689 -26.92 -11.86 6.32
N LEU A 690 -26.82 -13.13 6.72
CA LEU A 690 -26.88 -13.54 8.14
C LEU A 690 -25.86 -12.78 9.01
N LYS A 691 -24.63 -12.57 8.53
CA LYS A 691 -23.63 -11.75 9.23
C LYS A 691 -24.02 -10.27 9.33
N GLY A 692 -24.78 -9.73 8.40
CA GLY A 692 -25.38 -8.40 8.48
C GLY A 692 -26.49 -8.34 9.52
N THR A 693 -27.50 -9.19 9.39
CA THR A 693 -28.69 -9.28 10.28
C THR A 693 -28.30 -9.55 11.75
N ILE A 694 -27.15 -10.19 12.00
CA ILE A 694 -26.65 -10.50 13.35
C ILE A 694 -25.60 -9.48 13.85
N ALA A 695 -25.00 -8.64 12.98
CA ALA A 695 -24.05 -7.61 13.40
C ALA A 695 -24.70 -6.41 14.12
N SER A 696 -26.02 -6.26 14.02
CA SER A 696 -26.83 -5.31 14.79
C SER A 696 -27.07 -5.76 16.24
N LEU A 697 -26.86 -7.04 16.57
CA LEU A 697 -27.13 -7.59 17.89
C LEU A 697 -25.98 -7.31 18.88
N PRO A 698 -26.28 -7.03 20.17
CA PRO A 698 -25.27 -6.89 21.21
C PRO A 698 -24.38 -8.15 21.31
N SER A 699 -23.07 -7.97 21.43
CA SER A 699 -22.04 -9.01 21.19
C SER A 699 -21.91 -10.10 22.28
N ALA A 700 -23.01 -10.47 22.94
CA ALA A 700 -23.10 -11.47 24.00
C ALA A 700 -24.04 -12.66 23.67
N THR A 701 -24.63 -12.71 22.46
CA THR A 701 -25.59 -13.73 22.04
C THR A 701 -24.94 -14.92 21.32
N GLN A 702 -25.48 -16.12 21.53
CA GLN A 702 -24.95 -17.37 20.94
C GLN A 702 -24.97 -17.36 19.40
N THR A 703 -25.91 -16.64 18.79
CA THR A 703 -26.13 -16.50 17.35
C THR A 703 -24.86 -16.10 16.59
N VAL A 704 -24.06 -15.19 17.15
CA VAL A 704 -22.77 -14.75 16.58
C VAL A 704 -21.74 -15.88 16.54
N MET A 705 -21.69 -16.70 17.59
CA MET A 705 -20.79 -17.84 17.69
C MET A 705 -21.20 -18.97 16.75
N GLU A 706 -22.49 -19.29 16.66
CA GLU A 706 -22.97 -20.37 15.78
C GLU A 706 -22.78 -20.01 14.29
N VAL A 707 -23.09 -18.79 13.85
CA VAL A 707 -22.77 -18.36 12.47
C VAL A 707 -21.27 -18.41 12.19
N THR A 708 -20.42 -18.16 13.18
CA THR A 708 -18.96 -18.28 13.01
C THR A 708 -18.51 -19.73 12.81
N LYS A 709 -19.12 -20.70 13.52
CA LYS A 709 -18.88 -22.14 13.27
C LYS A 709 -19.42 -22.57 11.91
N LEU A 710 -20.61 -22.09 11.54
CA LEU A 710 -21.32 -22.44 10.31
C LEU A 710 -20.48 -22.11 9.06
N VAL A 711 -19.78 -20.98 9.06
CA VAL A 711 -18.82 -20.59 8.01
C VAL A 711 -17.72 -21.64 7.81
N GLY A 712 -17.20 -22.22 8.90
CA GLY A 712 -16.16 -23.26 8.84
C GLY A 712 -16.69 -24.60 8.34
N ALA A 713 -17.89 -25.00 8.76
CA ALA A 713 -18.55 -26.21 8.27
C ALA A 713 -18.85 -26.12 6.77
N ILE A 714 -19.37 -24.96 6.31
CA ILE A 714 -19.71 -24.73 4.90
C ILE A 714 -18.45 -24.63 4.02
N ALA A 715 -17.37 -23.98 4.49
CA ALA A 715 -16.10 -23.96 3.76
C ALA A 715 -15.53 -25.37 3.54
N THR A 716 -15.65 -26.23 4.55
CA THR A 716 -15.25 -27.65 4.49
C THR A 716 -16.09 -28.41 3.47
N LEU A 717 -17.42 -28.42 3.63
CA LEU A 717 -18.35 -29.18 2.79
C LEU A 717 -18.33 -28.74 1.32
N LEU A 718 -18.13 -27.44 1.05
CA LEU A 718 -18.09 -26.89 -0.30
C LEU A 718 -16.67 -26.89 -0.91
N ALA A 719 -15.63 -27.28 -0.17
CA ALA A 719 -14.23 -27.22 -0.56
C ALA A 719 -13.83 -25.84 -1.14
N LEU A 720 -13.99 -24.79 -0.31
CA LEU A 720 -13.73 -23.37 -0.63
C LEU A 720 -12.42 -22.85 -0.02
#